data_AF-A0A9D5S4C2-F1
#
_entry.id   AF-A0A9D5S4C2-F1
#
_cell.length_a   1.000
_cell.length_b   1.000
_cell.length_c   1.000
_cell.angle_alpha   90.00
_cell.angle_beta   90.00
_cell.angle_gamma   90.00
#
_symmetry.space_group_name_H-M   'P 1'
#
loop_
_entity.id
_entity.type
_entity.pdbx_description
1 polymer ?
#
loop_
_entity_poly.entity_id
_entity_poly.type
_entity_poly.pdbx_seq_one_letter_code
_entity_poly.pdbx_strand_id
1 'polypeptide(L)'
;MRRYLILMVAAMAAAAGCLEMTGPEDGMEYNQVTDPAYTPADISRWPAAAFVFAQDTCKSAEFYESLSQCTHIEADEGDIVSVVAMESMENIGYTAVLPGDRASEYMLMSEDRSPVVPRTWGSVTKVAEGQTAIVQLLRPLTSEIVLYTENTPDDFIQATLKVEGLSNAVTLYTGKETVTTPERGGEITSEGEETAAFFLPPAETDGIWTTELCIEIGGETLSTQIEIEKKDLVRAHIRIGLDFAKITSEGTIDVTVTSKSIINPKSEKTSRKTIQTSLSEFRSGNIHYTVDVMRDGKWKVEKVYDALCSNADKHSQIWNDWANKKALRDTMSYCLIDTEFPARIRVRKHTGATSSVEVRPSTYGIEAIDCGNGIIEFILPEEAQGKVSVEFGGDRQHNLFIYARRPDTQKPVAGTANVRYYGPGEHYPGTIWLQEGQTLYIDQGAKVYGNVKTNGSNITIAGHGILSGEKMTHHGDNLYSWGDFLVECNTYRSYVKNLTIRDITMIDSPGWNLIVPQTDGVTIDGVNMISWELNGDGIDIVSSRDVEINNCFIRSYDDCITLKCRFIVNPITDVSNVRISNCLIWADFARGIVVGPEAGNLKNAGYIHDITVKDCIFLQHKRGDSDDLRAAFAIGQGSDGQTALWSGDNPPRTISDVTATGLTFDNIDSKGRHTAIWQYGNSPVTMQNITLSDFRIIDSKGNRYPVMYIKTNGSNISNMKVSNFTVNGTKVTGSSGDIMIDKPANVGITIQ
;
A
#
# COMPACT_ATOMS: atom_id res chain seq x y z
N MET A 1 -36.78 26.22 -22.35
CA MET A 1 -36.72 26.45 -20.89
C MET A 1 -37.12 25.16 -20.21
N ARG A 2 -36.20 24.50 -19.48
CA ARG A 2 -36.52 23.30 -18.71
C ARG A 2 -37.34 23.75 -17.48
N ARG A 3 -38.53 23.18 -17.30
CA ARG A 3 -39.42 23.43 -16.16
C ARG A 3 -39.26 22.23 -15.21
N TYR A 4 -39.13 22.45 -13.90
CA TYR A 4 -38.96 21.39 -12.87
C TYR A 4 -40.16 21.44 -11.92
N LEU A 5 -40.68 20.30 -11.45
CA LEU A 5 -41.97 20.22 -10.75
C LEU A 5 -41.77 19.80 -9.29
N ILE A 6 -42.29 20.60 -8.36
CA ILE A 6 -42.07 20.38 -6.93
C ILE A 6 -43.35 20.03 -6.14
N LEU A 7 -44.55 20.42 -6.61
CA LEU A 7 -45.78 20.36 -5.79
C LEU A 7 -46.76 19.23 -6.10
N MET A 8 -46.58 18.45 -7.18
CA MET A 8 -47.51 17.35 -7.52
C MET A 8 -47.54 16.21 -6.50
N VAL A 9 -46.47 15.98 -5.74
CA VAL A 9 -46.40 14.82 -4.82
C VAL A 9 -47.19 15.05 -3.52
N ALA A 10 -47.39 16.32 -3.13
CA ALA A 10 -48.32 16.67 -2.06
C ALA A 10 -49.75 16.31 -2.42
N ALA A 11 -50.11 16.58 -3.68
CA ALA A 11 -51.43 16.33 -4.26
C ALA A 11 -51.69 14.86 -4.60
N MET A 12 -50.69 14.08 -5.01
CA MET A 12 -50.90 12.65 -5.34
C MET A 12 -51.11 11.76 -4.11
N ALA A 13 -50.59 12.14 -2.93
CA ALA A 13 -50.90 11.46 -1.67
C ALA A 13 -52.36 11.69 -1.21
N ALA A 14 -53.03 12.71 -1.78
CA ALA A 14 -54.39 13.13 -1.43
C ALA A 14 -55.52 12.24 -1.95
N ALA A 15 -55.29 11.51 -3.05
CA ALA A 15 -56.36 10.81 -3.77
C ALA A 15 -56.85 9.51 -3.07
N ALA A 16 -56.23 9.12 -1.95
CA ALA A 16 -56.58 7.92 -1.19
C ALA A 16 -57.27 8.29 0.14
N GLY A 17 -58.52 8.73 0.06
CA GLY A 17 -59.48 8.68 1.17
C GLY A 17 -59.91 10.03 1.73
N CYS A 18 -61.11 10.48 1.34
CA CYS A 18 -61.91 11.45 2.09
C CYS A 18 -63.37 10.99 2.18
N LEU A 19 -63.96 11.14 3.37
CA LEU A 19 -65.39 11.34 3.61
C LEU A 19 -65.54 12.81 4.09
N GLU A 20 -66.59 13.49 3.64
CA GLU A 20 -66.90 14.89 3.99
C GLU A 20 -67.33 15.02 5.46
N MET A 21 -66.72 15.94 6.24
CA MET A 21 -67.27 16.55 7.47
C MET A 21 -66.63 17.95 7.71
N THR A 22 -67.34 18.84 8.41
CA THR A 22 -67.02 20.28 8.60
C THR A 22 -66.08 20.56 9.78
N GLY A 23 -65.06 21.40 9.57
CA GLY A 23 -64.10 21.87 10.59
C GLY A 23 -64.48 23.19 11.30
N PRO A 24 -63.66 23.65 12.27
CA PRO A 24 -63.95 24.79 13.15
C PRO A 24 -63.79 26.17 12.46
N GLU A 25 -64.58 27.16 12.91
CA GLU A 25 -64.73 28.51 12.30
C GLU A 25 -63.55 29.47 12.50
N ASP A 26 -62.51 29.11 13.27
CA ASP A 26 -61.29 29.90 13.46
C ASP A 26 -60.09 29.09 12.94
N GLY A 27 -59.34 29.61 11.96
CA GLY A 27 -58.23 28.90 11.30
C GLY A 27 -57.18 28.31 12.25
N MET A 28 -56.46 27.27 11.80
CA MET A 28 -55.52 26.53 12.66
C MET A 28 -54.19 27.26 12.84
N GLU A 29 -53.62 27.20 14.04
CA GLU A 29 -52.27 27.71 14.34
C GLU A 29 -51.23 26.88 13.58
N TYR A 30 -50.32 27.54 12.83
CA TYR A 30 -49.23 26.89 12.12
C TYR A 30 -47.92 26.98 12.91
N ASN A 31 -47.37 25.82 13.25
CA ASN A 31 -46.12 25.67 13.99
C ASN A 31 -45.09 24.93 13.15
N GLN A 32 -44.14 25.67 12.59
CA GLN A 32 -43.02 25.08 11.85
C GLN A 32 -42.04 24.38 12.80
N VAL A 33 -41.72 23.13 12.50
CA VAL A 33 -40.59 22.41 13.11
C VAL A 33 -39.46 22.33 12.07
N THR A 34 -38.26 22.70 12.47
CA THR A 34 -37.05 22.62 11.64
C THR A 34 -36.08 21.62 12.25
N ASP A 35 -35.33 20.92 11.41
CA ASP A 35 -34.19 20.11 11.85
C ASP A 35 -32.95 21.01 11.88
N PRO A 36 -32.39 21.33 13.07
CA PRO A 36 -31.27 22.29 13.18
C PRO A 36 -30.02 21.86 12.43
N ALA A 37 -29.85 20.57 12.14
CA ALA A 37 -28.67 20.04 11.47
C ALA A 37 -28.68 20.30 9.95
N TYR A 38 -29.85 20.53 9.35
CA TYR A 38 -30.01 20.59 7.89
C TYR A 38 -30.74 21.84 7.40
N THR A 39 -31.38 22.61 8.29
CA THR A 39 -32.19 23.76 7.90
C THR A 39 -31.35 25.04 7.79
N PRO A 40 -31.47 25.82 6.68
CA PRO A 40 -30.84 27.13 6.56
C PRO A 40 -31.17 28.04 7.76
N ALA A 41 -30.15 28.68 8.33
CA ALA A 41 -30.29 29.50 9.54
C ALA A 41 -31.23 30.70 9.35
N ASP A 42 -31.45 31.14 8.11
CA ASP A 42 -32.27 32.29 7.73
C ASP A 42 -33.63 31.90 7.11
N ILE A 43 -34.01 30.62 7.09
CA ILE A 43 -35.22 30.14 6.40
C ILE A 43 -36.51 30.83 6.88
N SER A 44 -36.55 31.31 8.12
CA SER A 44 -37.72 32.04 8.67
C SER A 44 -37.99 33.37 7.95
N ARG A 45 -36.98 33.93 7.28
CA ARG A 45 -37.05 35.18 6.50
C ARG A 45 -37.38 34.95 5.03
N TRP A 46 -37.42 33.69 4.59
CA TRP A 46 -37.66 33.35 3.20
C TRP A 46 -39.14 33.53 2.86
N PRO A 47 -39.49 34.10 1.69
CA PRO A 47 -40.85 34.07 1.18
C PRO A 47 -41.47 32.68 1.26
N ALA A 48 -42.77 32.63 1.53
CA ALA A 48 -43.47 31.36 1.69
C ALA A 48 -44.84 31.39 0.99
N ALA A 49 -45.32 30.21 0.61
CA ALA A 49 -46.66 30.01 0.10
C ALA A 49 -47.31 28.83 0.83
N ALA A 50 -48.55 29.02 1.28
CA ALA A 50 -49.39 27.98 1.86
C ALA A 50 -50.54 27.67 0.90
N PHE A 51 -50.73 26.38 0.62
CA PHE A 51 -51.80 25.88 -0.24
C PHE A 51 -52.65 24.91 0.56
N VAL A 52 -53.96 25.10 0.54
CA VAL A 52 -54.93 24.22 1.18
C VAL A 52 -55.76 23.55 0.10
N PHE A 53 -55.78 22.22 0.11
CA PHE A 53 -56.53 21.43 -0.85
C PHE A 53 -57.60 20.60 -0.14
N ALA A 54 -58.85 20.75 -0.59
CA ALA A 54 -59.91 19.82 -0.28
C ALA A 54 -59.92 18.76 -1.39
N GLN A 55 -59.48 17.55 -1.07
CA GLN A 55 -59.26 16.48 -2.07
C GLN A 55 -58.27 16.93 -3.18
N ASP A 56 -58.73 17.04 -4.42
CA ASP A 56 -57.92 17.45 -5.57
C ASP A 56 -58.04 18.95 -5.91
N THR A 57 -58.85 19.71 -5.18
CA THR A 57 -59.21 21.09 -5.54
C THR A 57 -58.64 22.09 -4.53
N CYS A 58 -58.02 23.16 -5.03
CA CYS A 58 -57.46 24.19 -4.16
C CYS A 58 -58.57 25.01 -3.48
N LYS A 59 -58.57 25.04 -2.15
CA LYS A 59 -59.44 25.86 -1.30
C LYS A 59 -58.87 27.27 -1.13
N SER A 60 -57.58 27.37 -0.85
CA SER A 60 -56.87 28.65 -0.68
C SER A 60 -55.40 28.53 -1.07
N ALA A 61 -54.86 29.65 -1.55
CA ALA A 61 -53.45 29.83 -1.84
C ALA A 61 -53.02 31.19 -1.27
N GLU A 62 -52.23 31.14 -0.20
CA GLU A 62 -51.76 32.32 0.52
C GLU A 62 -50.26 32.50 0.32
N PHE A 63 -49.83 33.74 0.14
CA PHE A 63 -48.44 34.10 -0.10
C PHE A 63 -47.97 35.07 0.98
N TYR A 64 -46.79 34.80 1.53
CA TYR A 64 -46.19 35.56 2.62
C TYR A 64 -44.82 36.09 2.18
N GLU A 65 -44.51 37.32 2.59
CA GLU A 65 -43.19 37.91 2.35
C GLU A 65 -42.09 37.18 3.12
N SER A 66 -42.44 36.53 4.23
CA SER A 66 -41.55 35.63 4.97
C SER A 66 -42.31 34.49 5.63
N LEU A 67 -41.65 33.34 5.79
CA LEU A 67 -42.19 32.16 6.45
C LEU A 67 -42.65 32.44 7.89
N SER A 68 -41.99 33.35 8.59
CA SER A 68 -42.38 33.77 9.94
C SER A 68 -43.75 34.45 10.03
N GLN A 69 -44.31 34.93 8.91
CA GLN A 69 -45.66 35.51 8.86
C GLN A 69 -46.75 34.45 8.73
N CYS A 70 -46.41 33.25 8.25
CA CYS A 70 -47.32 32.12 8.13
C CYS A 70 -47.61 31.53 9.52
N THR A 71 -48.51 32.16 10.27
CA THR A 71 -48.83 31.79 11.66
C THR A 71 -50.19 31.11 11.79
N HIS A 72 -51.10 31.30 10.83
CA HIS A 72 -52.44 30.72 10.80
C HIS A 72 -52.79 30.30 9.38
N ILE A 73 -53.41 29.15 9.22
CA ILE A 73 -53.87 28.63 7.91
C ILE A 73 -55.32 28.17 8.06
N GLU A 74 -56.21 28.68 7.20
CA GLU A 74 -57.61 28.26 7.15
C GLU A 74 -57.73 26.89 6.46
N ALA A 75 -57.86 25.83 7.26
CA ALA A 75 -58.05 24.46 6.77
C ALA A 75 -58.99 23.67 7.69
N ASP A 76 -59.77 22.77 7.10
CA ASP A 76 -60.71 21.89 7.79
C ASP A 76 -60.09 20.50 8.05
N GLU A 77 -60.73 19.72 8.91
CA GLU A 77 -60.41 18.30 9.07
C GLU A 77 -60.44 17.58 7.71
N GLY A 78 -59.38 16.83 7.41
CA GLY A 78 -59.24 16.11 6.14
C GLY A 78 -58.65 16.92 4.99
N ASP A 79 -58.55 18.26 5.11
CA ASP A 79 -57.83 19.09 4.14
C ASP A 79 -56.33 18.75 4.13
N ILE A 80 -55.68 19.05 3.01
CA ILE A 80 -54.25 18.87 2.83
C ILE A 80 -53.59 20.23 2.74
N VAL A 81 -52.67 20.47 3.66
CA VAL A 81 -51.95 21.73 3.78
C VAL A 81 -50.51 21.52 3.34
N SER A 82 -50.12 22.24 2.29
CA SER A 82 -48.76 22.29 1.78
C SER A 82 -48.16 23.66 2.02
N VAL A 83 -47.01 23.73 2.70
CA VAL A 83 -46.26 24.98 2.89
C VAL A 83 -44.93 24.85 2.16
N VAL A 84 -44.57 25.87 1.39
CA VAL A 84 -43.29 25.96 0.68
C VAL A 84 -42.61 27.27 1.03
N ALA A 85 -41.34 27.20 1.43
CA ALA A 85 -40.47 28.35 1.69
C ALA A 85 -39.33 28.40 0.67
N MET A 86 -38.99 29.59 0.21
CA MET A 86 -38.02 29.80 -0.87
C MET A 86 -37.18 31.07 -0.69
N GLU A 87 -35.90 31.03 -1.02
CA GLU A 87 -34.99 32.17 -0.80
C GLU A 87 -35.41 33.44 -1.57
N SER A 88 -36.06 33.30 -2.72
CA SER A 88 -36.60 34.42 -3.52
C SER A 88 -37.84 33.99 -4.30
N MET A 89 -38.84 34.88 -4.40
CA MET A 89 -40.02 34.70 -5.25
C MET A 89 -39.66 34.69 -6.75
N GLU A 90 -38.51 35.21 -7.15
CA GLU A 90 -38.02 35.09 -8.53
C GLU A 90 -37.57 33.66 -8.89
N ASN A 91 -37.27 32.85 -7.87
CA ASN A 91 -36.83 31.48 -8.07
C ASN A 91 -37.99 30.54 -8.39
N ILE A 92 -39.26 31.02 -8.42
CA ILE A 92 -40.43 30.19 -8.59
C ILE A 92 -41.49 30.78 -9.54
N GLY A 93 -42.12 29.92 -10.36
CA GLY A 93 -43.36 30.23 -11.11
C GLY A 93 -44.46 29.19 -10.85
N TYR A 94 -45.72 29.57 -11.07
CA TYR A 94 -46.90 28.72 -10.87
C TYR A 94 -47.72 28.62 -12.16
N THR A 95 -48.34 27.47 -12.43
CA THR A 95 -49.26 27.31 -13.57
C THR A 95 -50.73 27.52 -13.25
N ALA A 96 -51.10 27.38 -11.97
CA ALA A 96 -52.44 27.58 -11.43
C ALA A 96 -52.28 28.06 -9.97
N VAL A 97 -53.08 29.02 -9.52
CA VAL A 97 -52.96 29.65 -8.18
C VAL A 97 -54.29 30.14 -7.61
N LEU A 98 -55.42 29.86 -8.26
CA LEU A 98 -56.72 30.37 -7.85
C LEU A 98 -57.54 29.28 -7.12
N PRO A 99 -58.31 29.64 -6.08
CA PRO A 99 -59.30 28.72 -5.51
C PRO A 99 -60.18 28.11 -6.62
N GLY A 100 -60.31 26.78 -6.60
CA GLY A 100 -61.02 26.00 -7.61
C GLY A 100 -60.15 25.32 -8.67
N ASP A 101 -58.88 25.69 -8.80
CA ASP A 101 -57.92 25.01 -9.69
C ASP A 101 -57.59 23.61 -9.15
N ARG A 102 -57.33 22.64 -10.04
CA ARG A 102 -56.97 21.28 -9.61
C ARG A 102 -55.53 21.21 -9.15
N ALA A 103 -55.25 20.46 -8.10
CA ALA A 103 -53.91 20.27 -7.54
C ALA A 103 -52.89 19.72 -8.55
N SER A 104 -53.36 18.98 -9.57
CA SER A 104 -52.53 18.52 -10.70
C SER A 104 -52.12 19.64 -11.67
N GLU A 105 -52.82 20.77 -11.65
CA GLU A 105 -52.54 21.96 -12.44
C GLU A 105 -51.59 22.93 -11.72
N TYR A 106 -51.29 22.72 -10.43
CA TYR A 106 -50.30 23.50 -9.67
C TYR A 106 -48.89 22.97 -9.94
N MET A 107 -48.20 23.55 -10.92
CA MET A 107 -46.78 23.30 -11.14
C MET A 107 -45.94 24.41 -10.55
N LEU A 108 -45.22 24.09 -9.48
CA LEU A 108 -44.16 24.92 -8.92
C LEU A 108 -42.91 24.75 -9.79
N MET A 109 -42.67 25.69 -10.70
CA MET A 109 -41.43 25.78 -11.48
C MET A 109 -40.38 26.44 -10.61
N SER A 110 -39.17 25.88 -10.49
CA SER A 110 -38.07 26.57 -9.81
C SER A 110 -36.83 26.73 -10.69
N GLU A 111 -36.20 27.91 -10.60
CA GLU A 111 -34.85 28.19 -11.09
C GLU A 111 -33.96 28.46 -9.87
N ASP A 112 -33.07 27.53 -9.53
CA ASP A 112 -32.13 27.71 -8.42
C ASP A 112 -30.95 28.58 -8.86
N ARG A 113 -30.67 29.64 -8.08
CA ARG A 113 -29.65 30.64 -8.36
C ARG A 113 -28.49 30.61 -7.35
N SER A 114 -28.53 29.72 -6.35
CA SER A 114 -27.55 29.69 -5.26
C SER A 114 -26.55 28.53 -5.38
N PRO A 115 -25.25 28.73 -5.05
CA PRO A 115 -24.21 27.71 -5.27
C PRO A 115 -23.97 26.72 -4.12
N VAL A 116 -24.72 26.75 -3.00
CA VAL A 116 -24.31 26.01 -1.76
C VAL A 116 -25.40 25.20 -1.06
N VAL A 117 -26.69 25.59 -1.08
CA VAL A 117 -27.76 24.93 -0.28
C VAL A 117 -29.05 24.87 -1.09
N PRO A 118 -29.86 23.79 -1.01
CA PRO A 118 -31.20 23.77 -1.62
C PRO A 118 -32.04 24.98 -1.18
N ARG A 119 -32.47 25.81 -2.13
CA ARG A 119 -33.18 27.08 -1.85
C ARG A 119 -34.70 26.99 -1.87
N THR A 120 -35.22 25.77 -1.89
CA THR A 120 -36.65 25.48 -1.82
C THR A 120 -36.91 24.35 -0.84
N TRP A 121 -37.75 24.63 0.15
CA TRP A 121 -38.09 23.74 1.24
C TRP A 121 -39.60 23.65 1.38
N GLY A 122 -40.11 22.50 1.79
CA GLY A 122 -41.55 22.34 1.91
C GLY A 122 -41.98 21.20 2.80
N SER A 123 -43.25 21.24 3.13
CA SER A 123 -43.94 20.28 3.97
C SER A 123 -45.37 20.08 3.48
N VAL A 124 -45.90 18.90 3.77
CA VAL A 124 -47.26 18.51 3.41
C VAL A 124 -47.83 17.73 4.58
N THR A 125 -49.03 18.07 5.02
CA THR A 125 -49.77 17.30 6.00
C THR A 125 -51.23 17.17 5.62
N LYS A 126 -51.86 16.08 6.05
CA LYS A 126 -53.32 16.00 6.15
C LYS A 126 -53.73 16.45 7.55
N VAL A 127 -54.78 17.25 7.64
CA VAL A 127 -55.36 17.66 8.92
C VAL A 127 -56.09 16.47 9.53
N ALA A 128 -55.67 16.04 10.72
CA ALA A 128 -56.27 14.90 11.42
C ALA A 128 -57.51 15.31 12.24
N GLU A 129 -58.35 14.33 12.58
CA GLU A 129 -59.53 14.51 13.42
C GLU A 129 -59.16 15.13 14.78
N GLY A 130 -59.86 16.21 15.15
CA GLY A 130 -59.65 16.93 16.41
C GLY A 130 -58.33 17.70 16.53
N GLN A 131 -57.59 17.88 15.42
CA GLN A 131 -56.34 18.65 15.41
C GLN A 131 -56.61 20.16 15.47
N THR A 132 -56.00 20.85 16.44
CA THR A 132 -56.20 22.30 16.65
C THR A 132 -55.03 23.16 16.16
N ALA A 133 -53.92 22.54 15.72
CA ALA A 133 -52.74 23.21 15.19
C ALA A 133 -52.02 22.35 14.15
N ILE A 134 -51.51 22.97 13.10
CA ILE A 134 -50.71 22.34 12.05
C ILE A 134 -49.24 22.39 12.45
N VAL A 135 -48.67 21.24 12.83
CA VAL A 135 -47.23 21.12 13.15
C VAL A 135 -46.53 20.38 12.00
N GLN A 136 -45.64 21.06 11.29
CA GLN A 136 -45.00 20.50 10.09
C GLN A 136 -43.47 20.55 10.14
N LEU A 137 -42.83 19.43 9.78
CA LEU A 137 -41.39 19.35 9.55
C LEU A 137 -41.07 19.76 8.11
N LEU A 138 -40.41 20.91 7.96
CA LEU A 138 -39.96 21.39 6.65
C LEU A 138 -38.76 20.56 6.16
N ARG A 139 -38.78 20.11 4.90
CA ARG A 139 -37.68 19.32 4.31
C ARG A 139 -37.22 19.91 2.96
N PRO A 140 -35.97 19.65 2.51
CA PRO A 140 -35.56 20.01 1.16
C PRO A 140 -36.47 19.36 0.13
N LEU A 141 -36.76 20.09 -0.95
CA LEU A 141 -37.54 19.58 -2.09
C LEU A 141 -36.65 19.02 -3.21
N THR A 142 -35.34 18.96 -2.98
CA THR A 142 -34.35 18.32 -3.84
C THR A 142 -34.24 16.82 -3.56
N SER A 143 -33.74 16.09 -4.55
CA SER A 143 -33.30 14.70 -4.40
C SER A 143 -31.77 14.65 -4.30
N GLU A 144 -31.24 13.53 -3.85
CA GLU A 144 -29.81 13.29 -3.68
C GLU A 144 -29.37 12.10 -4.53
N ILE A 145 -28.22 12.20 -5.20
CA ILE A 145 -27.52 11.08 -5.84
C ILE A 145 -26.17 10.92 -5.15
N VAL A 146 -25.84 9.70 -4.75
CA VAL A 146 -24.56 9.33 -4.19
C VAL A 146 -23.87 8.35 -5.12
N LEU A 147 -22.65 8.68 -5.56
CA LEU A 147 -21.75 7.77 -6.26
C LEU A 147 -20.66 7.30 -5.30
N TYR A 148 -20.53 5.98 -5.13
CA TYR A 148 -19.55 5.40 -4.22
C TYR A 148 -18.93 4.12 -4.79
N THR A 149 -17.76 3.77 -4.26
CA THR A 149 -16.97 2.60 -4.68
C THR A 149 -16.73 1.66 -3.50
N GLU A 150 -16.77 0.35 -3.74
CA GLU A 150 -16.47 -0.70 -2.77
C GLU A 150 -15.41 -1.66 -3.33
N ASN A 151 -14.50 -2.14 -2.47
CA ASN A 151 -13.38 -3.01 -2.86
C ASN A 151 -12.46 -2.38 -3.92
N THR A 152 -12.36 -1.06 -3.93
CA THR A 152 -11.61 -0.28 -4.90
C THR A 152 -10.15 -0.73 -4.95
N PRO A 153 -9.62 -1.02 -6.15
CA PRO A 153 -8.22 -1.39 -6.30
C PRO A 153 -7.29 -0.18 -6.46
N ASP A 154 -5.99 -0.40 -6.24
CA ASP A 154 -4.96 0.63 -6.30
C ASP A 154 -4.80 1.31 -7.68
N ASP A 155 -5.29 0.67 -8.75
CA ASP A 155 -5.24 1.14 -10.14
C ASP A 155 -6.54 1.82 -10.61
N PHE A 156 -7.51 2.02 -9.71
CA PHE A 156 -8.69 2.84 -9.98
C PHE A 156 -8.32 4.32 -10.04
N ILE A 157 -8.80 5.02 -11.07
CA ILE A 157 -8.52 6.44 -11.27
C ILE A 157 -9.74 7.25 -10.85
N GLN A 158 -10.87 7.03 -11.52
CA GLN A 158 -12.10 7.77 -11.26
C GLN A 158 -13.34 7.07 -11.84
N ALA A 159 -14.51 7.46 -11.36
CA ALA A 159 -15.80 7.16 -11.96
C ALA A 159 -16.61 8.44 -12.11
N THR A 160 -17.17 8.67 -13.29
CA THR A 160 -17.92 9.89 -13.64
C THR A 160 -19.31 9.53 -14.13
N LEU A 161 -20.33 9.99 -13.41
CA LEU A 161 -21.74 9.88 -13.79
C LEU A 161 -22.21 11.18 -14.42
N LYS A 162 -22.73 11.13 -15.64
CA LYS A 162 -23.45 12.27 -16.22
C LYS A 162 -24.81 12.43 -15.54
N VAL A 163 -25.23 13.65 -15.26
CA VAL A 163 -26.53 14.00 -14.65
C VAL A 163 -27.39 14.88 -15.56
N GLU A 164 -27.21 14.71 -16.87
CA GLU A 164 -27.94 15.49 -17.88
C GLU A 164 -29.47 15.30 -17.75
N GLY A 165 -30.21 16.41 -17.83
CA GLY A 165 -31.68 16.41 -17.76
C GLY A 165 -32.26 16.53 -16.35
N LEU A 166 -31.41 16.44 -15.30
CA LEU A 166 -31.77 16.61 -13.90
C LEU A 166 -31.30 17.96 -13.35
N SER A 167 -32.00 19.04 -13.70
CA SER A 167 -31.64 20.43 -13.34
C SER A 167 -30.24 20.87 -13.82
N ASN A 168 -29.93 22.16 -13.74
CA ASN A 168 -28.61 22.70 -14.13
C ASN A 168 -27.77 23.09 -12.89
N ALA A 169 -28.25 22.78 -11.69
CA ALA A 169 -27.60 23.10 -10.42
C ALA A 169 -27.39 21.77 -9.68
N VAL A 170 -26.18 21.22 -9.81
CA VAL A 170 -25.72 20.01 -9.15
C VAL A 170 -24.74 20.49 -8.09
N THR A 171 -25.12 20.39 -6.81
CA THR A 171 -24.22 20.78 -5.72
C THR A 171 -23.49 19.53 -5.25
N LEU A 172 -22.19 19.46 -5.51
CA LEU A 172 -21.33 18.34 -5.11
C LEU A 172 -20.95 18.44 -3.62
N TYR A 173 -21.03 17.33 -2.91
CA TYR A 173 -20.56 17.16 -1.54
C TYR A 173 -19.63 15.95 -1.48
N THR A 174 -18.39 16.16 -1.05
CA THR A 174 -17.45 15.10 -0.67
C THR A 174 -17.34 15.10 0.85
N GLY A 175 -17.22 13.94 1.49
CA GLY A 175 -17.30 13.76 2.95
C GLY A 175 -16.24 14.47 3.82
N LYS A 176 -15.51 15.47 3.30
CA LYS A 176 -14.66 16.40 4.07
C LYS A 176 -15.25 17.81 3.95
N GLU A 177 -15.25 18.57 5.04
CA GLU A 177 -15.86 19.91 5.23
C GLU A 177 -15.37 21.06 4.31
N THR A 178 -14.87 20.77 3.12
CA THR A 178 -14.39 21.76 2.16
C THR A 178 -15.11 21.57 0.83
N VAL A 179 -16.21 22.32 0.66
CA VAL A 179 -16.86 22.54 -0.63
C VAL A 179 -15.84 23.27 -1.52
N THR A 180 -15.10 22.51 -2.32
CA THR A 180 -14.48 23.08 -3.52
C THR A 180 -15.62 23.51 -4.42
N THR A 181 -15.52 24.71 -4.98
CA THR A 181 -16.59 25.37 -5.73
C THR A 181 -17.18 24.38 -6.74
N PRO A 182 -18.50 24.08 -6.71
CA PRO A 182 -19.05 23.12 -7.65
C PRO A 182 -18.77 23.64 -9.07
N GLU A 183 -18.01 22.89 -9.86
CA GLU A 183 -17.96 23.16 -11.28
C GLU A 183 -19.37 22.98 -11.83
N ARG A 184 -19.89 24.01 -12.50
CA ARG A 184 -21.15 23.91 -13.23
C ARG A 184 -20.94 22.96 -14.40
N GLY A 185 -21.19 21.69 -14.18
CA GLY A 185 -21.12 20.65 -15.19
C GLY A 185 -22.06 19.53 -14.78
N GLY A 186 -22.85 19.02 -15.70
CA GLY A 186 -23.81 17.95 -15.43
C GLY A 186 -23.12 16.61 -15.22
N GLU A 187 -22.12 16.52 -14.33
CA GLU A 187 -21.34 15.32 -14.04
C GLU A 187 -21.05 15.21 -12.53
N ILE A 188 -20.98 13.98 -12.00
CA ILE A 188 -20.57 13.62 -10.64
C ILE A 188 -19.35 12.71 -10.76
N THR A 189 -18.20 13.12 -10.23
CA THR A 189 -16.96 12.33 -10.28
C THR A 189 -16.54 11.85 -8.89
N SER A 190 -16.10 10.59 -8.78
CA SER A 190 -15.53 9.97 -7.57
C SER A 190 -14.17 9.35 -7.89
N GLU A 191 -13.14 9.70 -7.12
CA GLU A 191 -11.78 9.15 -7.19
C GLU A 191 -11.51 8.08 -6.10
N GLY A 192 -12.57 7.47 -5.56
CA GLY A 192 -12.49 6.40 -4.55
C GLY A 192 -13.04 6.79 -3.17
N GLU A 193 -13.47 8.05 -3.02
CA GLU A 193 -14.28 8.53 -1.90
C GLU A 193 -15.77 8.61 -2.31
N GLU A 194 -16.69 8.64 -1.33
CA GLU A 194 -18.12 8.85 -1.58
C GLU A 194 -18.37 10.30 -2.02
N THR A 195 -18.94 10.49 -3.21
CA THR A 195 -19.33 11.80 -3.76
C THR A 195 -20.85 11.86 -3.88
N ALA A 196 -21.48 12.84 -3.23
CA ALA A 196 -22.91 13.09 -3.30
C ALA A 196 -23.22 14.35 -4.12
N ALA A 197 -24.42 14.40 -4.68
CA ALA A 197 -24.93 15.58 -5.37
C ALA A 197 -26.43 15.76 -5.18
N PHE A 198 -26.86 17.01 -4.98
CA PHE A 198 -28.28 17.37 -4.90
C PHE A 198 -28.79 17.92 -6.24
N PHE A 199 -30.02 17.55 -6.60
CA PHE A 199 -30.65 17.97 -7.86
C PHE A 199 -32.16 18.23 -7.68
N LEU A 200 -32.73 19.04 -8.58
CA LEU A 200 -34.18 19.16 -8.70
C LEU A 200 -34.74 18.09 -9.63
N PRO A 201 -35.77 17.33 -9.21
CA PRO A 201 -36.34 16.27 -10.02
C PRO A 201 -37.01 16.80 -11.30
N PRO A 202 -37.08 15.97 -12.36
CA PRO A 202 -37.69 16.37 -13.62
C PRO A 202 -39.19 16.62 -13.45
N ALA A 203 -39.75 17.54 -14.25
CA ALA A 203 -41.18 17.85 -14.17
C ALA A 203 -42.10 16.73 -14.68
N GLU A 204 -41.62 15.96 -15.64
CA GLU A 204 -42.34 14.81 -16.17
C GLU A 204 -41.97 13.58 -15.35
N THR A 205 -42.94 12.99 -14.65
CA THR A 205 -42.73 11.80 -13.82
C THR A 205 -42.88 10.49 -14.60
N ASP A 206 -43.43 10.56 -15.81
CA ASP A 206 -43.57 9.42 -16.71
C ASP A 206 -42.30 9.22 -17.56
N GLY A 207 -41.95 7.95 -17.77
CA GLY A 207 -40.78 7.55 -18.55
C GLY A 207 -39.54 7.22 -17.71
N ILE A 208 -38.43 7.04 -18.41
CA ILE A 208 -37.13 6.61 -17.86
C ILE A 208 -36.12 7.74 -18.06
N TRP A 209 -35.34 8.02 -17.02
CA TRP A 209 -34.13 8.82 -17.12
C TRP A 209 -32.96 7.88 -17.41
N THR A 210 -32.27 8.12 -18.53
CA THR A 210 -31.12 7.34 -18.97
C THR A 210 -29.88 8.23 -18.95
N THR A 211 -28.78 7.74 -18.38
CA THR A 211 -27.52 8.49 -18.32
C THR A 211 -26.29 7.59 -18.41
N GLU A 212 -25.16 8.19 -18.77
CA GLU A 212 -23.86 7.51 -18.89
C GLU A 212 -23.08 7.54 -17.56
N LEU A 213 -22.48 6.40 -17.22
CA LEU A 213 -21.46 6.24 -16.20
C LEU A 213 -20.17 5.77 -16.88
N CYS A 214 -19.10 6.54 -16.73
CA CYS A 214 -17.75 6.22 -17.18
C CYS A 214 -16.89 5.81 -15.97
N ILE A 215 -16.02 4.81 -16.14
CA ILE A 215 -15.13 4.27 -15.11
C ILE A 215 -13.72 4.17 -15.73
N GLU A 216 -12.73 4.79 -15.11
CA GLU A 216 -11.32 4.73 -15.51
C GLU A 216 -10.53 3.90 -14.51
N ILE A 217 -9.95 2.79 -14.98
CA ILE A 217 -9.28 1.82 -14.13
C ILE A 217 -8.26 1.01 -14.92
N GLY A 218 -7.04 0.86 -14.38
CA GLY A 218 -5.97 0.05 -14.99
C GLY A 218 -5.60 0.44 -16.42
N GLY A 219 -5.79 1.72 -16.79
CA GLY A 219 -5.57 2.24 -18.15
C GLY A 219 -6.69 1.94 -19.16
N GLU A 220 -7.78 1.29 -18.73
CA GLU A 220 -9.01 1.07 -19.52
C GLU A 220 -10.08 2.11 -19.14
N THR A 221 -10.85 2.57 -20.12
CA THR A 221 -12.06 3.39 -19.92
C THR A 221 -13.28 2.55 -20.25
N LEU A 222 -14.11 2.29 -19.24
CA LEU A 222 -15.35 1.53 -19.36
C LEU A 222 -16.53 2.50 -19.29
N SER A 223 -17.56 2.28 -20.12
CA SER A 223 -18.78 3.11 -20.10
C SER A 223 -20.03 2.23 -20.06
N THR A 224 -21.02 2.64 -19.27
CA THR A 224 -22.29 1.95 -19.15
C THR A 224 -23.45 2.94 -19.03
N GLN A 225 -24.64 2.56 -19.49
CA GLN A 225 -25.86 3.33 -19.28
C GLN A 225 -26.59 2.87 -18.00
N ILE A 226 -27.07 3.85 -17.24
CA ILE A 226 -27.92 3.71 -16.05
C ILE A 226 -29.32 4.20 -16.40
N GLU A 227 -30.34 3.48 -15.94
CA GLU A 227 -31.75 3.78 -16.16
C GLU A 227 -32.50 3.82 -14.83
N ILE A 228 -33.27 4.89 -14.61
CA ILE A 228 -34.11 5.09 -13.42
C ILE A 228 -35.49 5.60 -13.87
N GLU A 229 -36.59 5.05 -13.34
CA GLU A 229 -37.93 5.60 -13.63
C GLU A 229 -38.01 7.04 -13.10
N LYS A 230 -38.50 7.99 -13.90
CA LYS A 230 -38.49 9.41 -13.50
C LYS A 230 -39.26 9.69 -12.21
N LYS A 231 -40.34 8.94 -11.95
CA LYS A 231 -41.09 8.99 -10.67
C LYS A 231 -40.26 8.62 -9.45
N ASP A 232 -39.24 7.77 -9.60
CA ASP A 232 -38.36 7.33 -8.50
C ASP A 232 -37.23 8.33 -8.22
N LEU A 233 -37.06 9.34 -9.08
CA LEU A 233 -36.15 10.47 -8.86
C LEU A 233 -36.78 11.56 -8.00
N VAL A 234 -38.08 11.51 -7.74
CA VAL A 234 -38.81 12.57 -7.03
C VAL A 234 -38.72 12.36 -5.52
N ARG A 235 -38.08 13.30 -4.82
CA ARG A 235 -37.85 13.24 -3.36
C ARG A 235 -37.23 11.91 -2.94
N ALA A 236 -36.07 11.60 -3.51
CA ALA A 236 -35.41 10.32 -3.33
C ALA A 236 -33.92 10.46 -2.95
N HIS A 237 -33.44 9.45 -2.24
CA HIS A 237 -32.02 9.13 -2.14
C HIS A 237 -31.69 8.08 -3.20
N ILE A 238 -30.84 8.45 -4.16
CA ILE A 238 -30.33 7.55 -5.19
C ILE A 238 -28.90 7.17 -4.83
N ARG A 239 -28.61 5.89 -4.80
CA ARG A 239 -27.27 5.35 -4.53
C ARG A 239 -26.79 4.56 -5.73
N ILE A 240 -25.63 4.93 -6.26
CA ILE A 240 -24.95 4.25 -7.36
C ILE A 240 -23.62 3.71 -6.80
N GLY A 241 -23.57 2.40 -6.61
CA GLY A 241 -22.41 1.69 -6.05
C GLY A 241 -21.64 0.93 -7.12
N LEU A 242 -20.32 1.04 -7.11
CA LEU A 242 -19.39 0.27 -7.95
C LEU A 242 -18.62 -0.72 -7.06
N ASP A 243 -18.87 -2.02 -7.23
CA ASP A 243 -18.16 -3.08 -6.51
C ASP A 243 -17.14 -3.78 -7.41
N PHE A 244 -15.87 -3.68 -7.02
CA PHE A 244 -14.72 -4.22 -7.75
C PHE A 244 -14.28 -5.61 -7.25
N ALA A 245 -15.00 -6.25 -6.32
CA ALA A 245 -14.59 -7.50 -5.68
C ALA A 245 -14.24 -8.65 -6.64
N LYS A 246 -14.82 -8.66 -7.85
CA LYS A 246 -14.68 -9.74 -8.84
C LYS A 246 -13.76 -9.40 -10.02
N ILE A 247 -13.06 -8.27 -9.96
CA ILE A 247 -12.25 -7.81 -11.09
C ILE A 247 -11.07 -8.76 -11.38
N THR A 248 -10.46 -9.34 -10.35
CA THR A 248 -9.31 -10.24 -10.50
C THR A 248 -9.71 -11.67 -10.88
N SER A 249 -10.84 -12.16 -10.35
CA SER A 249 -11.28 -13.55 -10.56
C SER A 249 -12.10 -13.72 -11.84
N GLU A 250 -12.92 -12.72 -12.19
CA GLU A 250 -13.91 -12.83 -13.25
C GLU A 250 -13.81 -11.71 -14.29
N GLY A 251 -12.97 -10.68 -14.06
CA GLY A 251 -12.88 -9.53 -14.96
C GLY A 251 -14.18 -8.72 -14.98
N THR A 252 -14.85 -8.56 -13.84
CA THR A 252 -16.14 -7.85 -13.78
C THR A 252 -16.22 -6.81 -12.68
N ILE A 253 -17.07 -5.79 -12.93
CA ILE A 253 -17.46 -4.75 -11.97
C ILE A 253 -18.98 -4.78 -11.85
N ASP A 254 -19.49 -4.88 -10.62
CA ASP A 254 -20.93 -4.85 -10.34
C ASP A 254 -21.36 -3.41 -10.04
N VAL A 255 -22.29 -2.88 -10.84
CA VAL A 255 -22.93 -1.57 -10.65
C VAL A 255 -24.31 -1.77 -10.05
N THR A 256 -24.56 -1.19 -8.88
CA THR A 256 -25.87 -1.24 -8.20
C THR A 256 -26.49 0.14 -8.15
N VAL A 257 -27.77 0.25 -8.50
CA VAL A 257 -28.53 1.51 -8.42
C VAL A 257 -29.72 1.30 -7.50
N THR A 258 -29.76 2.01 -6.38
CA THR A 258 -30.83 1.94 -5.39
C THR A 258 -31.54 3.29 -5.29
N SER A 259 -32.85 3.31 -5.45
CA SER A 259 -33.70 4.50 -5.28
C SER A 259 -34.60 4.33 -4.06
N LYS A 260 -34.58 5.29 -3.14
CA LYS A 260 -35.38 5.25 -1.90
C LYS A 260 -36.12 6.57 -1.68
N SER A 261 -37.44 6.53 -1.49
CA SER A 261 -38.22 7.73 -1.21
C SER A 261 -37.92 8.31 0.18
N ILE A 262 -37.73 9.62 0.23
CA ILE A 262 -37.56 10.41 1.47
C ILE A 262 -38.86 10.46 2.29
N ILE A 263 -40.01 10.41 1.61
CA ILE A 263 -41.35 10.50 2.25
C ILE A 263 -41.83 9.12 2.68
N ASN A 264 -41.59 8.09 1.87
CA ASN A 264 -41.98 6.72 2.16
C ASN A 264 -40.74 5.79 2.16
N PRO A 265 -40.04 5.67 3.29
CA PRO A 265 -38.80 4.87 3.37
C PRO A 265 -38.98 3.38 3.03
N LYS A 266 -40.22 2.88 2.96
CA LYS A 266 -40.53 1.49 2.60
C LYS A 266 -40.55 1.23 1.08
N SER A 267 -40.51 2.26 0.23
CA SER A 267 -40.64 2.15 -1.24
C SER A 267 -39.29 1.98 -1.96
N GLU A 268 -38.35 1.26 -1.37
CA GLU A 268 -36.99 1.08 -1.92
C GLU A 268 -36.99 0.16 -3.15
N LYS A 269 -36.29 0.57 -4.21
CA LYS A 269 -36.05 -0.25 -5.41
C LYS A 269 -34.55 -0.33 -5.68
N THR A 270 -34.09 -1.50 -6.11
CA THR A 270 -32.68 -1.73 -6.47
C THR A 270 -32.59 -2.45 -7.80
N SER A 271 -31.69 -1.99 -8.67
CA SER A 271 -31.27 -2.67 -9.89
C SER A 271 -29.76 -2.94 -9.86
N ARG A 272 -29.31 -3.95 -10.60
CA ARG A 272 -27.90 -4.33 -10.72
C ARG A 272 -27.53 -4.58 -12.17
N LYS A 273 -26.33 -4.15 -12.56
CA LYS A 273 -25.72 -4.38 -13.87
C LYS A 273 -24.26 -4.77 -13.69
N THR A 274 -23.80 -5.78 -14.42
CA THR A 274 -22.39 -6.22 -14.39
C THR A 274 -21.70 -5.77 -15.67
N ILE A 275 -20.51 -5.18 -15.53
CA ILE A 275 -19.65 -4.74 -16.65
C ILE A 275 -18.49 -5.73 -16.77
N GLN A 276 -18.18 -6.17 -17.99
CA GLN A 276 -17.01 -6.99 -18.30
C GLN A 276 -15.80 -6.09 -18.63
N THR A 277 -14.62 -6.48 -18.17
CA THR A 277 -13.35 -5.79 -18.41
C THR A 277 -12.25 -6.77 -18.78
N SER A 278 -11.26 -6.28 -19.54
CA SER A 278 -10.04 -7.01 -19.87
C SER A 278 -9.02 -7.07 -18.72
N LEU A 279 -9.28 -6.39 -17.60
CA LEU A 279 -8.31 -6.19 -16.51
C LEU A 279 -7.88 -7.47 -15.77
N SER A 280 -8.65 -8.55 -15.83
CA SER A 280 -8.22 -9.84 -15.28
C SER A 280 -6.97 -10.39 -16.00
N GLU A 281 -6.81 -10.08 -17.29
CA GLU A 281 -5.63 -10.43 -18.08
C GLU A 281 -4.46 -9.48 -17.77
N PHE A 282 -4.72 -8.18 -17.58
CA PHE A 282 -3.69 -7.20 -17.22
C PHE A 282 -3.11 -7.42 -15.82
N ARG A 283 -3.94 -7.78 -14.84
CA ARG A 283 -3.47 -8.12 -13.48
C ARG A 283 -2.75 -9.46 -13.38
N SER A 284 -2.73 -10.25 -14.44
CA SER A 284 -1.83 -11.41 -14.52
C SER A 284 -0.37 -10.99 -14.79
N GLY A 285 -0.13 -9.74 -15.21
CA GLY A 285 1.18 -9.14 -15.44
C GLY A 285 1.48 -7.97 -14.49
N ASN A 286 2.76 -7.60 -14.42
CA ASN A 286 3.21 -6.47 -13.61
C ASN A 286 2.73 -5.13 -14.18
N ILE A 287 2.02 -4.33 -13.38
CA ILE A 287 1.43 -3.06 -13.81
C ILE A 287 2.43 -1.89 -13.90
N HIS A 288 3.63 -2.08 -13.35
CA HIS A 288 4.62 -1.01 -13.23
C HIS A 288 5.68 -1.08 -14.34
N TYR A 289 6.05 -2.29 -14.77
CA TYR A 289 7.18 -2.52 -15.66
C TYR A 289 6.94 -3.63 -16.68
N THR A 290 7.51 -3.45 -17.88
CA THR A 290 7.81 -4.56 -18.80
C THR A 290 9.31 -4.63 -19.02
N VAL A 291 9.86 -5.84 -19.08
CA VAL A 291 11.27 -6.10 -19.34
C VAL A 291 11.40 -6.97 -20.59
N ASP A 292 12.24 -6.56 -21.53
CA ASP A 292 12.62 -7.34 -22.70
C ASP A 292 14.13 -7.60 -22.73
N VAL A 293 14.50 -8.77 -23.24
CA VAL A 293 15.89 -9.18 -23.48
C VAL A 293 16.08 -9.45 -24.97
N MET A 294 17.16 -8.94 -25.54
CA MET A 294 17.50 -9.22 -26.94
C MET A 294 18.03 -10.66 -27.07
N ARG A 295 17.32 -11.51 -27.81
CA ARG A 295 17.76 -12.87 -28.17
C ARG A 295 17.55 -13.12 -29.67
N ASP A 296 18.57 -13.64 -30.35
CA ASP A 296 18.52 -13.96 -31.79
C ASP A 296 18.02 -12.81 -32.67
N GLY A 297 18.43 -11.58 -32.35
CA GLY A 297 18.04 -10.37 -33.06
C GLY A 297 16.59 -9.91 -32.83
N LYS A 298 15.88 -10.48 -31.84
CA LYS A 298 14.52 -10.10 -31.46
C LYS A 298 14.42 -9.80 -29.97
N TRP A 299 13.62 -8.80 -29.62
CA TRP A 299 13.22 -8.56 -28.24
C TRP A 299 12.26 -9.67 -27.77
N LYS A 300 12.53 -10.21 -26.59
CA LYS A 300 11.72 -11.23 -25.93
C LYS A 300 11.32 -10.70 -24.57
N VAL A 301 10.01 -10.64 -24.33
CA VAL A 301 9.43 -10.22 -23.04
C VAL A 301 9.78 -11.26 -21.98
N GLU A 302 10.23 -10.80 -20.82
CA GLU A 302 10.45 -11.58 -19.62
C GLU A 302 9.34 -11.34 -18.60
N LYS A 303 9.05 -12.35 -17.78
CA LYS A 303 8.07 -12.21 -16.71
C LYS A 303 8.62 -11.30 -15.62
N VAL A 304 7.84 -10.27 -15.28
CA VAL A 304 8.08 -9.38 -14.14
C VAL A 304 7.13 -9.79 -13.03
N TYR A 305 7.66 -9.91 -11.83
CA TYR A 305 6.97 -10.32 -10.62
C TYR A 305 6.91 -9.16 -9.64
N ASP A 306 5.90 -9.18 -8.76
CA ASP A 306 5.81 -8.28 -7.63
C ASP A 306 6.37 -8.92 -6.36
N ALA A 307 7.02 -8.11 -5.52
CA ALA A 307 7.44 -8.49 -4.18
C ALA A 307 7.09 -7.37 -3.20
N LEU A 308 6.61 -7.75 -2.02
CA LEU A 308 6.40 -6.83 -0.92
C LEU A 308 7.75 -6.46 -0.31
N CYS A 309 7.97 -5.18 -0.08
CA CYS A 309 9.14 -4.63 0.57
C CYS A 309 8.73 -3.63 1.65
N SER A 310 9.60 -3.43 2.64
CA SER A 310 9.26 -2.59 3.77
C SER A 310 9.46 -1.12 3.47
N ASN A 311 8.65 -0.29 4.12
CA ASN A 311 8.88 1.13 4.19
C ASN A 311 9.38 1.51 5.59
N ALA A 312 10.68 1.76 5.71
CA ALA A 312 11.30 2.15 6.98
C ALA A 312 10.74 3.46 7.58
N ASP A 313 10.22 4.36 6.76
CA ASP A 313 9.57 5.57 7.28
C ASP A 313 8.24 5.24 7.99
N LYS A 314 7.64 4.08 7.69
CA LYS A 314 6.43 3.53 8.33
C LYS A 314 6.74 2.47 9.39
N HIS A 315 7.99 2.37 9.87
CA HIS A 315 8.44 1.30 10.78
C HIS A 315 7.57 1.12 12.03
N SER A 316 7.01 2.21 12.56
CA SER A 316 6.24 2.22 13.81
C SER A 316 4.82 1.67 13.64
N GLN A 317 4.52 1.10 12.49
CA GLN A 317 3.20 0.60 12.14
C GLN A 317 3.28 -0.77 11.43
N ILE A 318 4.41 -1.10 10.79
CA ILE A 318 4.54 -2.25 9.87
C ILE A 318 4.20 -3.62 10.48
N TRP A 319 4.23 -3.75 11.81
CA TRP A 319 4.01 -4.99 12.55
C TRP A 319 2.56 -5.52 12.57
N ASN A 320 1.55 -4.70 12.19
CA ASN A 320 0.13 -5.09 12.26
C ASN A 320 -0.61 -5.03 10.92
N ASP A 321 0.09 -5.29 9.82
CA ASP A 321 -0.46 -5.18 8.47
C ASP A 321 -0.15 -6.36 7.55
N TRP A 322 -0.37 -7.59 8.04
CA TRP A 322 -0.02 -8.85 7.35
C TRP A 322 -0.65 -9.03 5.96
N ALA A 323 -1.81 -8.43 5.70
CA ALA A 323 -2.47 -8.46 4.39
C ALA A 323 -2.25 -7.18 3.55
N ASN A 324 -1.39 -6.28 4.03
CA ASN A 324 -1.07 -4.97 3.45
C ASN A 324 -2.31 -4.05 3.32
N LYS A 325 -3.34 -4.30 4.12
CA LYS A 325 -4.61 -3.57 4.12
C LYS A 325 -4.45 -2.12 4.56
N LYS A 326 -3.39 -1.80 5.31
CA LYS A 326 -3.07 -0.44 5.75
C LYS A 326 -2.00 0.22 4.88
N ALA A 327 -1.56 -0.45 3.80
CA ALA A 327 -0.50 0.01 2.90
C ALA A 327 0.77 0.45 3.66
N LEU A 328 1.15 -0.30 4.69
CA LEU A 328 2.36 0.00 5.49
C LEU A 328 3.64 -0.55 4.85
N ARG A 329 3.47 -1.30 3.77
CA ARG A 329 4.49 -1.92 2.95
C ARG A 329 4.22 -1.53 1.52
N ASP A 330 5.30 -1.48 0.75
CA ASP A 330 5.22 -1.08 -0.64
C ASP A 330 5.51 -2.29 -1.54
N THR A 331 5.05 -2.21 -2.77
CA THR A 331 5.29 -3.24 -3.77
C THR A 331 6.43 -2.79 -4.67
N MET A 332 7.47 -3.61 -4.77
CA MET A 332 8.53 -3.45 -5.75
C MET A 332 8.43 -4.55 -6.81
N SER A 333 9.11 -4.39 -7.93
CA SER A 333 9.04 -5.35 -9.04
C SER A 333 10.37 -6.02 -9.29
N TYR A 334 10.39 -7.31 -9.64
CA TYR A 334 11.63 -8.01 -9.99
C TYR A 334 11.47 -8.91 -11.21
N CYS A 335 12.58 -9.16 -11.90
CA CYS A 335 12.62 -9.98 -13.09
C CYS A 335 13.79 -10.98 -13.01
N LEU A 336 13.52 -12.26 -13.32
CA LEU A 336 14.51 -13.33 -13.37
C LEU A 336 14.81 -13.66 -14.82
N ILE A 337 16.08 -13.56 -15.24
CA ILE A 337 16.46 -13.66 -16.64
C ILE A 337 17.60 -14.67 -16.82
N ASP A 338 17.39 -15.68 -17.65
CA ASP A 338 18.48 -16.54 -18.12
C ASP A 338 19.00 -16.00 -19.46
N THR A 339 20.24 -15.52 -19.49
CA THR A 339 20.87 -14.90 -20.67
C THR A 339 22.38 -15.05 -20.66
N GLU A 340 22.98 -14.97 -21.85
CA GLU A 340 24.42 -14.76 -21.97
C GLU A 340 24.78 -13.29 -21.77
N PHE A 341 26.00 -13.02 -21.32
CA PHE A 341 26.54 -11.67 -21.16
C PHE A 341 27.56 -11.34 -22.26
N PRO A 342 27.67 -10.07 -22.69
CA PRO A 342 26.83 -8.94 -22.30
C PRO A 342 25.40 -9.07 -22.86
N ALA A 343 24.39 -8.64 -22.07
CA ALA A 343 22.98 -8.74 -22.45
C ALA A 343 22.41 -7.36 -22.75
N ARG A 344 21.64 -7.22 -23.84
CA ARG A 344 20.86 -5.99 -24.09
C ARG A 344 19.50 -6.13 -23.44
N ILE A 345 19.21 -5.20 -22.53
CA ILE A 345 17.98 -5.14 -21.76
C ILE A 345 17.21 -3.90 -22.17
N ARG A 346 15.89 -4.04 -22.33
CA ARG A 346 14.96 -2.93 -22.49
C ARG A 346 13.97 -2.99 -21.34
N VAL A 347 13.73 -1.84 -20.71
CA VAL A 347 12.74 -1.70 -19.65
C VAL A 347 11.75 -0.63 -20.06
N ARG A 348 10.46 -0.89 -19.87
CA ARG A 348 9.39 0.11 -20.00
C ARG A 348 8.75 0.33 -18.64
N LYS A 349 8.67 1.57 -18.17
CA LYS A 349 7.85 2.01 -17.04
C LYS A 349 6.45 2.36 -17.55
N HIS A 350 5.40 1.78 -16.95
CA HIS A 350 4.01 2.06 -17.33
C HIS A 350 3.33 3.10 -16.44
N THR A 351 3.73 3.17 -15.17
CA THR A 351 3.11 4.02 -14.14
C THR A 351 4.16 4.73 -13.31
N GLY A 352 3.86 5.95 -12.86
CA GLY A 352 4.77 6.79 -12.05
C GLY A 352 5.68 7.70 -12.88
N ALA A 353 6.61 8.38 -12.20
CA ALA A 353 7.51 9.34 -12.83
C ALA A 353 8.56 8.66 -13.74
N THR A 354 8.89 9.33 -14.85
CA THR A 354 9.89 8.87 -15.83
C THR A 354 10.99 9.93 -16.09
N SER A 355 11.07 10.95 -15.23
CA SER A 355 11.90 12.15 -15.40
C SER A 355 13.41 11.90 -15.37
N SER A 356 13.86 10.83 -14.74
CA SER A 356 15.25 10.39 -14.68
C SER A 356 15.33 8.88 -14.52
N VAL A 357 16.48 8.29 -14.80
CA VAL A 357 16.72 6.86 -14.59
C VAL A 357 18.14 6.59 -14.13
N GLU A 358 18.29 5.72 -13.14
CA GLU A 358 19.57 5.19 -12.67
C GLU A 358 19.54 3.66 -12.75
N VAL A 359 20.63 3.06 -13.22
CA VAL A 359 20.86 1.61 -13.14
C VAL A 359 22.00 1.37 -12.15
N ARG A 360 21.70 0.76 -11.01
CA ARG A 360 22.63 0.60 -9.88
C ARG A 360 22.96 -0.86 -9.60
N PRO A 361 24.17 -1.20 -9.09
CA PRO A 361 25.23 -0.31 -8.60
C PRO A 361 25.84 0.67 -9.60
N SER A 362 26.05 1.93 -9.17
CA SER A 362 26.68 2.96 -10.00
C SER A 362 28.12 2.60 -10.42
N THR A 363 28.79 1.76 -9.65
CA THR A 363 30.15 1.26 -9.94
C THR A 363 30.24 0.35 -11.15
N TYR A 364 29.12 -0.19 -11.65
CA TYR A 364 29.11 -0.97 -12.89
C TYR A 364 29.19 -0.08 -14.14
N GLY A 365 29.00 1.24 -14.01
CA GLY A 365 29.12 2.16 -15.15
C GLY A 365 28.08 1.93 -16.25
N ILE A 366 26.91 1.40 -15.88
CA ILE A 366 25.84 1.12 -16.84
C ILE A 366 25.13 2.41 -17.21
N GLU A 367 25.25 2.81 -18.48
CA GLU A 367 24.52 3.94 -19.04
C GLU A 367 23.20 3.47 -19.66
N ALA A 368 22.09 4.03 -19.19
CA ALA A 368 20.77 3.80 -19.76
C ALA A 368 20.45 4.84 -20.84
N ILE A 369 20.06 4.34 -22.02
CA ILE A 369 19.63 5.14 -23.16
C ILE A 369 18.12 5.33 -23.06
N ASP A 370 17.67 6.55 -22.80
CA ASP A 370 16.25 6.91 -22.88
C ASP A 370 15.77 6.88 -24.34
N CYS A 371 14.79 6.04 -24.61
CA CYS A 371 14.15 5.84 -25.90
C CYS A 371 12.79 6.56 -26.02
N GLY A 372 12.41 7.35 -25.00
CA GLY A 372 11.13 8.03 -24.89
C GLY A 372 9.99 7.13 -24.40
N ASN A 373 8.88 7.76 -24.00
CA ASN A 373 7.66 7.08 -23.52
C ASN A 373 7.92 6.07 -22.38
N GLY A 374 8.80 6.41 -21.45
CA GLY A 374 9.15 5.56 -20.31
C GLY A 374 9.98 4.32 -20.67
N ILE A 375 10.56 4.27 -21.88
CA ILE A 375 11.39 3.15 -22.35
C ILE A 375 12.86 3.50 -22.21
N ILE A 376 13.64 2.62 -21.59
CA ILE A 376 15.09 2.68 -21.55
C ILE A 376 15.70 1.42 -22.15
N GLU A 377 16.90 1.54 -22.71
CA GLU A 377 17.75 0.42 -23.10
C GLU A 377 19.11 0.53 -22.43
N PHE A 378 19.68 -0.58 -22.00
CA PHE A 378 21.06 -0.62 -21.52
C PHE A 378 21.71 -1.97 -21.80
N ILE A 379 23.03 -1.99 -21.70
CA ILE A 379 23.83 -3.22 -21.76
C ILE A 379 24.14 -3.63 -20.34
N LEU A 380 23.72 -4.84 -19.97
CA LEU A 380 24.12 -5.47 -18.72
C LEU A 380 25.43 -6.22 -18.98
N PRO A 381 26.55 -5.75 -18.43
CA PRO A 381 27.84 -6.36 -18.71
C PRO A 381 28.09 -7.57 -17.81
N GLU A 382 29.16 -8.33 -18.09
CA GLU A 382 29.49 -9.54 -17.33
C GLU A 382 29.89 -9.20 -15.89
N GLU A 383 30.62 -8.09 -15.68
CA GLU A 383 31.05 -7.59 -14.38
C GLU A 383 29.90 -7.17 -13.46
N ALA A 384 28.69 -6.95 -13.98
CA ALA A 384 27.53 -6.63 -13.16
C ALA A 384 26.99 -7.83 -12.38
N GLN A 385 27.58 -9.02 -12.57
CA GLN A 385 27.15 -10.30 -11.98
C GLN A 385 25.64 -10.58 -12.20
N GLY A 386 25.10 -9.93 -13.24
CA GLY A 386 23.71 -9.95 -13.64
C GLY A 386 22.69 -9.30 -12.69
N LYS A 387 23.09 -8.58 -11.63
CA LYS A 387 22.13 -8.05 -10.63
C LYS A 387 22.13 -6.52 -10.60
N VAL A 388 21.01 -5.90 -10.96
CA VAL A 388 20.86 -4.43 -10.97
C VAL A 388 19.50 -3.94 -10.48
N SER A 389 19.48 -2.76 -9.88
CA SER A 389 18.30 -1.95 -9.56
C SER A 389 18.09 -0.92 -10.66
N VAL A 390 16.89 -0.85 -11.24
CA VAL A 390 16.47 0.20 -12.18
C VAL A 390 15.52 1.14 -11.45
N GLU A 391 15.94 2.40 -11.31
CA GLU A 391 15.31 3.39 -10.45
C GLU A 391 14.86 4.59 -11.30
N PHE A 392 13.55 4.78 -11.46
CA PHE A 392 12.99 5.91 -12.22
C PHE A 392 12.61 7.07 -11.29
N GLY A 393 12.90 8.30 -11.69
CA GLY A 393 12.52 9.52 -10.95
C GLY A 393 13.12 9.61 -9.54
N GLY A 394 14.15 8.82 -9.23
CA GLY A 394 14.71 8.67 -7.88
C GLY A 394 13.89 7.79 -6.94
N ASP A 395 12.83 7.12 -7.42
CA ASP A 395 12.06 6.16 -6.63
C ASP A 395 12.84 4.86 -6.44
N ARG A 396 13.22 4.63 -5.19
CA ARG A 396 13.94 3.44 -4.73
C ARG A 396 13.05 2.42 -4.03
N GLN A 397 11.83 2.82 -3.67
CA GLN A 397 10.92 1.98 -2.93
C GLN A 397 10.17 1.05 -3.89
N HIS A 398 9.70 1.58 -5.03
CA HIS A 398 8.97 0.85 -6.08
C HIS A 398 9.86 0.59 -7.31
N ASN A 399 11.14 0.31 -7.06
CA ASN A 399 12.13 0.05 -8.09
C ASN A 399 11.91 -1.31 -8.79
N LEU A 400 12.60 -1.50 -9.91
CA LEU A 400 12.68 -2.79 -10.60
C LEU A 400 14.06 -3.43 -10.36
N PHE A 401 14.09 -4.61 -9.74
CA PHE A 401 15.30 -5.43 -9.71
C PHE A 401 15.37 -6.41 -10.88
N ILE A 402 16.50 -6.47 -11.54
CA ILE A 402 16.78 -7.47 -12.59
C ILE A 402 17.87 -8.40 -12.09
N TYR A 403 17.55 -9.69 -12.07
CA TYR A 403 18.47 -10.78 -11.76
C TYR A 403 18.68 -11.63 -13.01
N ALA A 404 19.66 -11.22 -13.81
CA ALA A 404 20.15 -11.96 -14.94
C ALA A 404 21.23 -12.96 -14.52
N ARG A 405 21.31 -14.08 -15.24
CA ARG A 405 22.32 -15.13 -15.02
C ARG A 405 22.48 -15.97 -16.28
N ARG A 406 23.62 -16.66 -16.40
CA ARG A 406 23.78 -17.67 -17.45
C ARG A 406 22.87 -18.87 -17.15
N PRO A 407 22.40 -19.61 -18.17
CA PRO A 407 21.63 -20.83 -17.95
C PRO A 407 22.33 -21.83 -17.02
N ASP A 408 21.58 -22.55 -16.17
CA ASP A 408 22.16 -23.51 -15.22
C ASP A 408 22.72 -24.75 -15.93
N THR A 409 24.05 -24.89 -15.92
CA THR A 409 24.75 -26.06 -16.49
C THR A 409 24.76 -27.28 -15.56
N GLN A 410 24.39 -27.11 -14.29
CA GLN A 410 24.29 -28.14 -13.26
C GLN A 410 22.83 -28.54 -12.97
N LYS A 411 21.90 -28.15 -13.84
CA LYS A 411 20.48 -28.52 -13.75
C LYS A 411 20.31 -30.06 -13.74
N PRO A 412 19.73 -30.67 -12.69
CA PRO A 412 19.49 -32.10 -12.65
C PRO A 412 18.34 -32.50 -13.58
N VAL A 413 18.37 -33.76 -14.05
CA VAL A 413 17.28 -34.33 -14.82
C VAL A 413 16.10 -34.65 -13.89
N ALA A 414 14.89 -34.22 -14.24
CA ALA A 414 13.68 -34.53 -13.49
C ALA A 414 13.51 -36.06 -13.33
N GLY A 415 13.14 -36.50 -12.13
CA GLY A 415 13.01 -37.94 -11.81
C GLY A 415 14.30 -38.63 -11.38
N THR A 416 15.44 -37.92 -11.31
CA THR A 416 16.68 -38.44 -10.70
C THR A 416 16.45 -38.82 -9.24
N ALA A 417 16.98 -39.98 -8.81
CA ALA A 417 16.88 -40.42 -7.42
C ALA A 417 17.45 -39.37 -6.46
N ASN A 418 16.81 -39.19 -5.31
CA ASN A 418 17.15 -38.18 -4.29
C ASN A 418 17.03 -36.70 -4.73
N VAL A 419 16.47 -36.43 -5.92
CA VAL A 419 16.16 -35.07 -6.38
C VAL A 419 14.66 -34.81 -6.26
N ARG A 420 14.29 -33.77 -5.52
CA ARG A 420 12.95 -33.17 -5.55
C ARG A 420 12.97 -32.03 -6.57
N TYR A 421 12.25 -32.20 -7.66
CA TYR A 421 12.28 -31.29 -8.79
C TYR A 421 10.93 -30.57 -8.95
N TYR A 422 10.94 -29.25 -9.04
CA TYR A 422 9.78 -28.44 -9.40
C TYR A 422 10.05 -27.71 -10.73
N GLY A 423 9.29 -28.05 -11.77
CA GLY A 423 9.38 -27.42 -13.10
C GLY A 423 8.55 -26.14 -13.21
N PRO A 424 8.53 -25.48 -14.39
CA PRO A 424 7.76 -24.26 -14.61
C PRO A 424 6.30 -24.36 -14.18
N GLY A 425 5.77 -23.29 -13.58
CA GLY A 425 4.41 -23.22 -13.03
C GLY A 425 4.37 -22.99 -11.52
N GLU A 426 3.17 -22.90 -10.97
CA GLU A 426 2.95 -22.73 -9.53
C GLU A 426 2.80 -24.08 -8.82
N HIS A 427 3.42 -24.23 -7.66
CA HIS A 427 3.40 -25.46 -6.86
C HIS A 427 3.08 -25.16 -5.40
N TYR A 428 2.30 -26.03 -4.75
CA TYR A 428 1.80 -25.83 -3.38
C TYR A 428 2.13 -27.02 -2.46
N PRO A 429 3.41 -27.39 -2.30
CA PRO A 429 3.78 -28.55 -1.50
C PRO A 429 3.65 -28.33 0.02
N GLY A 430 3.52 -27.09 0.49
CA GLY A 430 3.69 -26.78 1.91
C GLY A 430 5.15 -27.01 2.33
N THR A 431 5.39 -27.66 3.48
CA THR A 431 6.76 -27.89 3.97
C THR A 431 7.48 -29.01 3.22
N ILE A 432 8.62 -28.68 2.60
CA ILE A 432 9.52 -29.60 1.92
C ILE A 432 10.62 -30.06 2.88
N TRP A 433 10.55 -31.32 3.32
CA TRP A 433 11.56 -31.90 4.22
C TRP A 433 12.71 -32.59 3.48
N LEU A 434 13.92 -32.04 3.47
CA LEU A 434 15.10 -32.68 2.90
C LEU A 434 15.89 -33.47 3.94
N GLN A 435 16.32 -34.66 3.56
CA GLN A 435 17.17 -35.56 4.34
C GLN A 435 18.59 -35.62 3.75
N GLU A 436 19.49 -36.30 4.45
CA GLU A 436 20.87 -36.52 4.01
C GLU A 436 20.98 -36.96 2.54
N GLY A 437 21.89 -36.31 1.80
CA GLY A 437 22.17 -36.63 0.38
C GLY A 437 21.10 -36.14 -0.62
N GLN A 438 20.05 -35.44 -0.17
CA GLN A 438 18.97 -35.00 -1.05
C GLN A 438 19.22 -33.63 -1.68
N THR A 439 18.70 -33.46 -2.89
CA THR A 439 18.67 -32.20 -3.62
C THR A 439 17.23 -31.71 -3.79
N LEU A 440 16.97 -30.44 -3.49
CA LEU A 440 15.81 -29.71 -3.99
C LEU A 440 16.25 -28.86 -5.18
N TYR A 441 15.57 -28.99 -6.30
CA TYR A 441 15.79 -28.18 -7.49
C TYR A 441 14.50 -27.47 -7.91
N ILE A 442 14.51 -26.13 -7.88
CA ILE A 442 13.40 -25.28 -8.30
C ILE A 442 13.79 -24.61 -9.62
N ASP A 443 13.19 -25.06 -10.72
CA ASP A 443 13.57 -24.68 -12.07
C ASP A 443 13.13 -23.26 -12.46
N GLN A 444 13.74 -22.70 -13.49
CA GLN A 444 13.32 -21.41 -14.05
C GLN A 444 11.82 -21.45 -14.40
N GLY A 445 11.10 -20.38 -14.05
CA GLY A 445 9.66 -20.27 -14.26
C GLY A 445 8.81 -21.04 -13.24
N ALA A 446 9.41 -21.78 -12.30
CA ALA A 446 8.71 -22.37 -11.17
C ALA A 446 8.55 -21.35 -10.04
N LYS A 447 7.36 -21.32 -9.41
CA LYS A 447 7.11 -20.64 -8.14
C LYS A 447 6.53 -21.64 -7.15
N VAL A 448 7.27 -21.93 -6.10
CA VAL A 448 6.94 -22.94 -5.09
C VAL A 448 6.51 -22.26 -3.81
N TYR A 449 5.27 -22.49 -3.39
CA TYR A 449 4.68 -21.92 -2.19
C TYR A 449 4.85 -22.88 -1.00
N GLY A 450 5.59 -22.43 0.02
CA GLY A 450 5.90 -23.21 1.21
C GLY A 450 7.31 -22.92 1.74
N ASN A 451 7.76 -23.73 2.70
CA ASN A 451 9.09 -23.64 3.29
C ASN A 451 9.90 -24.92 3.14
N VAL A 452 11.21 -24.83 3.34
CA VAL A 452 12.14 -25.96 3.29
C VAL A 452 12.72 -26.21 4.67
N LYS A 453 12.72 -27.47 5.10
CA LYS A 453 13.38 -27.91 6.34
C LYS A 453 14.37 -29.00 6.02
N THR A 454 15.60 -28.90 6.52
CA THR A 454 16.66 -29.87 6.21
C THR A 454 17.17 -30.59 7.46
N ASN A 455 17.54 -31.86 7.34
CA ASN A 455 18.27 -32.62 8.36
C ASN A 455 19.24 -33.61 7.70
N GLY A 456 20.48 -33.64 8.18
CA GLY A 456 21.54 -34.50 7.64
C GLY A 456 22.54 -33.77 6.75
N SER A 457 23.58 -34.49 6.31
CA SER A 457 24.70 -33.92 5.55
C SER A 457 24.49 -34.00 4.03
N ASN A 458 25.32 -33.32 3.24
CA ASN A 458 25.34 -33.41 1.78
C ASN A 458 24.00 -33.02 1.13
N ILE A 459 23.44 -31.88 1.54
CA ILE A 459 22.14 -31.39 1.05
C ILE A 459 22.37 -30.25 0.07
N THR A 460 21.61 -30.25 -1.02
CA THR A 460 21.62 -29.17 -2.01
C THR A 460 20.21 -28.57 -2.18
N ILE A 461 20.12 -27.25 -2.17
CA ILE A 461 18.93 -26.49 -2.59
C ILE A 461 19.37 -25.59 -3.74
N ALA A 462 18.83 -25.79 -4.94
CA ALA A 462 19.34 -25.13 -6.13
C ALA A 462 18.25 -24.74 -7.14
N GLY A 463 18.61 -23.88 -8.09
CA GLY A 463 17.86 -23.65 -9.32
C GLY A 463 17.37 -22.21 -9.48
N HIS A 464 16.88 -21.91 -10.68
CA HIS A 464 16.58 -20.53 -11.11
C HIS A 464 15.13 -20.09 -10.87
N GLY A 465 14.36 -20.85 -10.10
CA GLY A 465 12.99 -20.50 -9.75
C GLY A 465 12.86 -19.80 -8.39
N ILE A 466 11.61 -19.71 -7.92
CA ILE A 466 11.21 -18.94 -6.75
C ILE A 466 10.69 -19.87 -5.65
N LEU A 467 11.22 -19.73 -4.44
CA LEU A 467 10.61 -20.22 -3.20
C LEU A 467 9.88 -19.05 -2.52
N SER A 468 8.59 -19.21 -2.23
CA SER A 468 7.70 -18.10 -1.88
C SER A 468 6.93 -18.39 -0.59
N GLY A 469 7.04 -17.49 0.38
CA GLY A 469 6.26 -17.51 1.62
C GLY A 469 4.91 -16.78 1.53
N GLU A 470 4.57 -16.11 0.41
CA GLU A 470 3.31 -15.37 0.18
C GLU A 470 1.99 -16.05 0.59
N LYS A 471 1.96 -17.39 0.66
CA LYS A 471 0.76 -18.19 1.06
C LYS A 471 0.87 -18.75 2.47
N MET A 472 1.93 -18.41 3.19
CA MET A 472 2.18 -18.80 4.56
C MET A 472 1.64 -17.75 5.52
N THR A 473 1.37 -18.17 6.75
CA THR A 473 0.87 -17.27 7.77
C THR A 473 2.02 -16.48 8.38
N HIS A 474 1.89 -15.16 8.37
CA HIS A 474 2.72 -14.24 9.14
C HIS A 474 2.10 -14.02 10.52
N HIS A 475 2.89 -14.07 11.58
CA HIS A 475 2.44 -13.77 12.93
C HIS A 475 3.17 -12.54 13.50
N GLY A 476 2.58 -11.93 14.53
CA GLY A 476 3.17 -10.77 15.18
C GLY A 476 2.29 -10.18 16.27
N ASP A 477 2.87 -9.26 17.02
CA ASP A 477 2.20 -8.35 17.93
C ASP A 477 2.66 -6.90 17.67
N ASN A 478 2.42 -5.98 18.60
CA ASN A 478 2.80 -4.58 18.42
C ASN A 478 4.32 -4.30 18.53
N LEU A 479 5.13 -5.32 18.82
CA LEU A 479 6.57 -5.19 19.10
C LEU A 479 7.42 -6.15 18.26
N TYR A 480 6.91 -7.34 17.93
CA TYR A 480 7.65 -8.36 17.21
C TYR A 480 6.79 -9.01 16.13
N SER A 481 7.43 -9.45 15.05
CA SER A 481 6.85 -10.39 14.10
C SER A 481 7.64 -11.70 14.11
N TRP A 482 6.94 -12.80 13.83
CA TRP A 482 7.47 -14.16 13.84
C TRP A 482 6.64 -15.08 12.93
N GLY A 483 7.21 -16.22 12.58
CA GLY A 483 6.54 -17.30 11.87
C GLY A 483 7.55 -18.36 11.49
N ASP A 484 7.21 -19.19 10.51
CA ASP A 484 8.11 -20.23 10.03
C ASP A 484 9.30 -19.61 9.28
N PHE A 485 10.49 -20.17 9.45
CA PHE A 485 11.60 -19.83 8.56
C PHE A 485 11.29 -20.32 7.14
N LEU A 486 11.64 -19.52 6.13
CA LEU A 486 11.43 -19.93 4.73
C LEU A 486 12.37 -21.08 4.36
N VAL A 487 13.62 -21.06 4.83
CA VAL A 487 14.54 -22.20 4.81
C VAL A 487 15.16 -22.40 6.20
N GLU A 488 14.73 -23.47 6.86
CA GLU A 488 15.28 -23.94 8.14
C GLU A 488 16.29 -25.06 7.91
N CYS A 489 17.58 -24.74 7.87
CA CYS A 489 18.59 -25.79 7.78
C CYS A 489 18.79 -26.48 9.13
N ASN A 490 19.09 -27.78 9.08
CA ASN A 490 19.43 -28.59 10.24
C ASN A 490 18.46 -28.39 11.42
N THR A 491 17.18 -28.74 11.21
CA THR A 491 16.09 -28.58 12.20
C THR A 491 16.45 -29.16 13.56
N TYR A 492 17.14 -30.31 13.59
CA TYR A 492 17.55 -30.98 14.83
C TYR A 492 18.80 -30.42 15.49
N ARG A 493 19.46 -29.42 14.88
CA ARG A 493 20.65 -28.75 15.42
C ARG A 493 21.80 -29.73 15.71
N SER A 494 21.86 -30.86 15.01
CA SER A 494 22.95 -31.83 15.13
C SER A 494 24.16 -31.34 14.34
N TYR A 495 25.34 -31.88 14.60
CA TYR A 495 26.50 -31.55 13.77
C TYR A 495 26.35 -32.20 12.39
N VAL A 496 26.18 -31.38 11.35
CA VAL A 496 26.01 -31.80 9.95
C VAL A 496 27.05 -31.13 9.05
N LYS A 497 27.27 -31.69 7.86
CA LYS A 497 28.26 -31.19 6.92
C LYS A 497 27.72 -30.98 5.52
N ASN A 498 28.41 -30.14 4.74
CA ASN A 498 28.22 -30.00 3.30
C ASN A 498 26.79 -29.60 2.93
N LEU A 499 26.47 -28.32 3.16
CA LEU A 499 25.22 -27.70 2.70
C LEU A 499 25.53 -26.79 1.51
N THR A 500 24.78 -26.94 0.42
CA THR A 500 24.86 -26.05 -0.74
C THR A 500 23.50 -25.44 -1.00
N ILE A 501 23.43 -24.11 -1.04
CA ILE A 501 22.26 -23.36 -1.48
C ILE A 501 22.71 -22.46 -2.63
N ARG A 502 22.16 -22.64 -3.83
CA ARG A 502 22.61 -21.86 -4.99
C ARG A 502 21.49 -21.37 -5.89
N ASP A 503 21.63 -20.16 -6.39
CA ASP A 503 20.83 -19.53 -7.45
C ASP A 503 19.32 -19.36 -7.16
N ILE A 504 18.79 -19.87 -6.06
CA ILE A 504 17.35 -19.74 -5.76
C ILE A 504 16.99 -18.28 -5.44
N THR A 505 15.75 -17.92 -5.77
CA THR A 505 15.14 -16.66 -5.34
C THR A 505 14.13 -16.93 -4.23
N MET A 506 14.24 -16.22 -3.11
CA MET A 506 13.42 -16.38 -1.91
C MET A 506 12.62 -15.09 -1.66
N ILE A 507 11.30 -15.22 -1.58
CA ILE A 507 10.39 -14.06 -1.51
C ILE A 507 9.39 -14.24 -0.39
N ASP A 508 9.11 -13.14 0.32
CA ASP A 508 8.00 -13.02 1.26
C ASP A 508 8.05 -14.05 2.40
N SER A 509 9.22 -14.18 3.04
CA SER A 509 9.42 -15.05 4.20
C SER A 509 8.50 -14.63 5.37
N PRO A 510 7.84 -15.58 6.07
CA PRO A 510 7.03 -15.31 7.27
C PRO A 510 7.85 -15.34 8.58
N GLY A 511 9.18 -15.31 8.46
CA GLY A 511 10.13 -15.13 9.54
C GLY A 511 11.51 -14.85 8.94
N TRP A 512 12.58 -15.36 9.55
CA TRP A 512 13.91 -15.30 8.93
C TRP A 512 13.93 -16.09 7.62
N ASN A 513 14.57 -15.52 6.60
CA ASN A 513 14.61 -16.13 5.27
C ASN A 513 15.41 -17.44 5.32
N LEU A 514 16.63 -17.41 5.82
CA LEU A 514 17.53 -18.56 5.86
C LEU A 514 18.28 -18.64 7.19
N ILE A 515 18.13 -19.75 7.91
CA ILE A 515 18.93 -20.05 9.10
C ILE A 515 19.80 -21.29 8.87
N VAL A 516 21.09 -21.18 9.18
CA VAL A 516 22.09 -22.25 9.05
C VAL A 516 22.77 -22.54 10.40
N PRO A 517 22.14 -23.35 11.25
CA PRO A 517 22.69 -23.73 12.54
C PRO A 517 23.63 -24.94 12.46
N GLN A 518 24.71 -24.93 13.24
CA GLN A 518 25.56 -26.08 13.55
C GLN A 518 25.99 -26.91 12.32
N THR A 519 26.43 -26.23 11.26
CA THR A 519 26.84 -26.84 9.99
C THR A 519 28.29 -26.52 9.67
N ASP A 520 29.03 -27.51 9.14
CA ASP A 520 30.42 -27.41 8.72
C ASP A 520 30.54 -27.62 7.21
N GLY A 521 31.08 -26.65 6.48
CA GLY A 521 31.11 -26.66 5.02
C GLY A 521 29.79 -26.21 4.43
N VAL A 522 29.60 -24.90 4.32
CA VAL A 522 28.39 -24.26 3.79
C VAL A 522 28.75 -23.42 2.57
N THR A 523 28.02 -23.58 1.48
CA THR A 523 28.10 -22.71 0.30
C THR A 523 26.73 -22.10 0.03
N ILE A 524 26.65 -20.78 0.02
CA ILE A 524 25.48 -20.00 -0.38
C ILE A 524 25.91 -19.09 -1.53
N ASP A 525 25.52 -19.41 -2.77
CA ASP A 525 26.02 -18.71 -3.97
C ASP A 525 24.88 -18.26 -4.88
N GLY A 526 24.88 -17.00 -5.31
CA GLY A 526 23.89 -16.51 -6.28
C GLY A 526 22.44 -16.41 -5.77
N VAL A 527 22.20 -16.55 -4.46
CA VAL A 527 20.86 -16.50 -3.85
C VAL A 527 20.33 -15.06 -3.83
N ASN A 528 19.04 -14.90 -4.16
CA ASN A 528 18.35 -13.60 -4.09
C ASN A 528 17.26 -13.66 -3.01
N MET A 529 17.15 -12.63 -2.16
CA MET A 529 16.12 -12.55 -1.11
C MET A 529 15.44 -11.20 -1.13
N ILE A 530 14.10 -11.18 -1.09
CA ILE A 530 13.29 -9.98 -0.85
C ILE A 530 12.25 -10.31 0.22
N SER A 531 12.37 -9.66 1.39
CA SER A 531 11.40 -9.76 2.48
C SER A 531 11.07 -8.38 3.05
N TRP A 532 9.88 -8.25 3.62
CA TRP A 532 9.39 -6.99 4.19
C TRP A 532 9.17 -7.05 5.71
N GLU A 533 9.19 -8.25 6.28
CA GLU A 533 8.66 -8.49 7.62
C GLU A 533 9.58 -7.94 8.71
N LEU A 534 8.98 -7.41 9.79
CA LEU A 534 9.69 -7.00 10.99
C LEU A 534 10.45 -8.22 11.58
N ASN A 535 11.71 -8.06 11.98
CA ASN A 535 12.57 -9.18 12.38
C ASN A 535 12.76 -10.24 11.28
N GLY A 536 12.50 -9.92 10.01
CA GLY A 536 12.71 -10.82 8.88
C GLY A 536 14.15 -10.75 8.39
N ASP A 537 15.09 -11.32 9.15
CA ASP A 537 16.51 -11.43 8.80
C ASP A 537 16.70 -12.17 7.46
N GLY A 538 17.78 -11.86 6.74
CA GLY A 538 18.18 -12.54 5.52
C GLY A 538 18.86 -13.89 5.80
N ILE A 539 20.20 -13.88 5.84
CA ILE A 539 21.04 -15.06 6.06
C ILE A 539 21.60 -15.05 7.49
N ASP A 540 21.14 -16.00 8.29
CA ASP A 540 21.63 -16.26 9.65
C ASP A 540 22.59 -17.45 9.69
N ILE A 541 23.87 -17.18 9.90
CA ILE A 541 24.87 -18.21 10.17
C ILE A 541 24.99 -18.38 11.68
N VAL A 542 24.59 -19.55 12.20
CA VAL A 542 24.50 -19.78 13.64
C VAL A 542 25.38 -20.94 14.11
N SER A 543 26.43 -20.66 14.89
CA SER A 543 27.33 -21.70 15.43
C SER A 543 27.88 -22.64 14.34
N SER A 544 28.18 -22.10 13.15
CA SER A 544 28.57 -22.83 11.94
C SER A 544 29.97 -22.43 11.48
N ARG A 545 30.69 -23.32 10.80
CA ARG A 545 32.07 -23.10 10.37
C ARG A 545 32.30 -23.43 8.90
N ASP A 546 33.37 -22.89 8.33
CA ASP A 546 33.75 -23.12 6.94
C ASP A 546 32.61 -22.72 5.98
N VAL A 547 32.22 -21.46 6.05
CA VAL A 547 31.05 -20.90 5.36
C VAL A 547 31.50 -19.95 4.24
N GLU A 548 30.91 -20.10 3.07
CA GLU A 548 31.09 -19.22 1.91
C GLU A 548 29.73 -18.67 1.47
N ILE A 549 29.59 -17.35 1.50
CA ILE A 549 28.42 -16.62 0.99
C ILE A 549 28.92 -15.74 -0.16
N ASN A 550 28.45 -15.98 -1.37
CA ASN A 550 28.98 -15.34 -2.56
C ASN A 550 27.89 -14.91 -3.55
N ASN A 551 28.12 -13.82 -4.28
CA ASN A 551 27.26 -13.35 -5.38
C ASN A 551 25.76 -13.17 -5.02
N CYS A 552 25.41 -12.97 -3.75
CA CYS A 552 24.02 -12.92 -3.32
C CYS A 552 23.42 -11.50 -3.44
N PHE A 553 22.10 -11.40 -3.63
CA PHE A 553 21.37 -10.16 -3.41
C PHE A 553 20.41 -10.34 -2.23
N ILE A 554 20.42 -9.39 -1.30
CA ILE A 554 19.56 -9.48 -0.13
C ILE A 554 18.94 -8.12 0.13
N ARG A 555 17.60 -8.08 0.07
CA ARG A 555 16.77 -7.00 0.55
C ARG A 555 15.91 -7.50 1.70
N SER A 556 16.18 -7.00 2.89
CA SER A 556 15.43 -7.37 4.09
C SER A 556 15.13 -6.14 4.92
N TYR A 557 14.10 -6.25 5.74
CA TYR A 557 13.81 -5.26 6.76
C TYR A 557 14.84 -5.30 7.88
N ASP A 558 15.11 -6.49 8.41
CA ASP A 558 16.09 -6.71 9.46
C ASP A 558 17.47 -7.05 8.89
N ASP A 559 18.39 -7.57 9.72
CA ASP A 559 19.77 -7.85 9.35
C ASP A 559 19.87 -8.71 8.06
N CYS A 560 20.51 -8.20 6.98
CA CYS A 560 20.56 -8.94 5.71
C CYS A 560 21.47 -10.17 5.79
N ILE A 561 22.65 -10.05 6.39
CA ILE A 561 23.53 -11.18 6.73
C ILE A 561 24.03 -10.99 8.15
N THR A 562 23.89 -12.03 8.97
CA THR A 562 24.27 -11.99 10.38
C THR A 562 25.00 -13.25 10.83
N LEU A 563 26.04 -13.05 11.65
CA LEU A 563 26.88 -14.11 12.20
C LEU A 563 26.64 -14.20 13.70
N LYS A 564 26.06 -15.30 14.16
CA LYS A 564 25.55 -15.45 15.53
C LYS A 564 26.06 -16.73 16.21
N CYS A 565 26.38 -16.63 17.49
CA CYS A 565 26.55 -17.76 18.40
C CYS A 565 25.41 -17.67 19.43
N ARG A 566 24.33 -18.43 19.23
CA ARG A 566 23.06 -18.25 19.96
C ARG A 566 22.55 -19.57 20.57
N PHE A 567 21.74 -19.45 21.63
CA PHE A 567 21.16 -20.55 22.41
C PHE A 567 20.23 -21.50 21.64
N ILE A 568 19.89 -21.19 20.38
CA ILE A 568 19.16 -22.09 19.49
C ILE A 568 20.00 -23.35 19.14
N VAL A 569 21.31 -23.30 19.40
CA VAL A 569 22.22 -24.43 19.36
C VAL A 569 22.71 -24.72 20.79
N ASN A 570 22.68 -25.99 21.21
CA ASN A 570 23.09 -26.43 22.54
C ASN A 570 23.99 -27.69 22.47
N PRO A 571 25.23 -27.65 22.99
CA PRO A 571 25.92 -26.46 23.50
C PRO A 571 26.16 -25.42 22.41
N ILE A 572 26.25 -24.14 22.77
CA ILE A 572 26.66 -23.09 21.84
C ILE A 572 28.09 -23.41 21.37
N THR A 573 28.38 -23.21 20.09
CA THR A 573 29.72 -23.35 19.51
C THR A 573 30.05 -22.13 18.67
N ASP A 574 31.30 -22.06 18.21
CA ASP A 574 31.83 -20.90 17.51
C ASP A 574 31.23 -20.74 16.10
N VAL A 575 31.26 -19.50 15.61
CA VAL A 575 31.17 -19.19 14.18
C VAL A 575 32.58 -18.87 13.70
N SER A 576 33.10 -19.64 12.75
CA SER A 576 34.48 -19.46 12.29
C SER A 576 34.73 -19.80 10.82
N ASN A 577 35.79 -19.19 10.26
CA ASN A 577 36.15 -19.31 8.85
C ASN A 577 34.97 -19.00 7.90
N VAL A 578 34.44 -17.79 8.04
CA VAL A 578 33.32 -17.31 7.20
C VAL A 578 33.85 -16.33 6.16
N ARG A 579 33.53 -16.57 4.88
CA ARG A 579 33.84 -15.69 3.75
C ARG A 579 32.55 -15.19 3.15
N ILE A 580 32.37 -13.87 3.14
CA ILE A 580 31.25 -13.19 2.48
C ILE A 580 31.82 -12.35 1.35
N SER A 581 31.42 -12.58 0.11
CA SER A 581 31.96 -11.83 -1.02
C SER A 581 30.97 -11.51 -2.12
N ASN A 582 31.21 -10.41 -2.84
CA ASN A 582 30.45 -10.06 -4.05
C ASN A 582 28.92 -9.96 -3.84
N CYS A 583 28.48 -9.60 -2.63
CA CYS A 583 27.06 -9.48 -2.33
C CYS A 583 26.55 -8.06 -2.57
N LEU A 584 25.32 -7.95 -3.10
CA LEU A 584 24.56 -6.72 -3.17
C LEU A 584 23.56 -6.66 -2.01
N ILE A 585 23.65 -5.61 -1.20
CA ILE A 585 22.92 -5.52 0.06
C ILE A 585 22.00 -4.30 0.06
N TRP A 586 20.72 -4.51 0.40
CA TRP A 586 19.71 -3.48 0.55
C TRP A 586 19.02 -3.63 1.91
N ALA A 587 19.50 -2.89 2.91
CA ALA A 587 18.89 -2.89 4.23
C ALA A 587 17.78 -1.84 4.27
N ASP A 588 16.52 -2.28 4.38
CA ASP A 588 15.41 -1.34 4.51
C ASP A 588 15.43 -0.67 5.90
N PHE A 589 15.71 -1.40 6.99
CA PHE A 589 15.66 -0.82 8.34
C PHE A 589 16.83 -1.16 9.29
N ALA A 590 17.23 -2.44 9.44
CA ALA A 590 18.28 -2.84 10.39
C ALA A 590 19.70 -2.75 9.79
N ARG A 591 20.50 -3.82 9.84
CA ARG A 591 21.89 -3.81 9.32
C ARG A 591 21.97 -4.52 7.97
N GLY A 592 22.93 -4.11 7.16
CA GLY A 592 23.24 -4.86 5.94
C GLY A 592 23.97 -6.15 6.29
N ILE A 593 25.26 -6.06 6.62
CA ILE A 593 26.04 -7.19 7.09
C ILE A 593 26.49 -6.90 8.52
N VAL A 594 26.23 -7.82 9.44
CA VAL A 594 26.68 -7.74 10.83
C VAL A 594 27.47 -8.97 11.27
N VAL A 595 28.66 -8.72 11.80
CA VAL A 595 29.43 -9.72 12.56
C VAL A 595 29.02 -9.57 14.03
N GLY A 596 28.28 -10.55 14.56
CA GLY A 596 27.50 -10.42 15.79
C GLY A 596 26.04 -10.05 15.50
N PRO A 597 25.29 -9.39 16.42
CA PRO A 597 25.71 -8.94 17.75
C PRO A 597 25.79 -10.06 18.79
N GLU A 598 25.24 -11.23 18.50
CA GLU A 598 25.24 -12.39 19.38
C GLU A 598 26.53 -13.21 19.27
N ALA A 599 27.48 -13.03 20.18
CA ALA A 599 28.68 -13.87 20.27
C ALA A 599 28.67 -14.75 21.54
N GLY A 600 27.68 -15.62 21.73
CA GLY A 600 27.63 -16.53 22.89
C GLY A 600 27.50 -15.79 24.22
N ASN A 601 27.98 -16.38 25.33
CA ASN A 601 28.06 -15.71 26.63
C ASN A 601 29.11 -16.32 27.60
N LEU A 602 29.34 -15.72 28.77
CA LEU A 602 30.32 -16.25 29.75
C LEU A 602 30.03 -17.67 30.24
N LYS A 603 28.76 -18.08 30.30
CA LYS A 603 28.38 -19.42 30.76
C LYS A 603 28.46 -20.48 29.66
N ASN A 604 28.29 -20.08 28.40
CA ASN A 604 28.30 -20.95 27.23
C ASN A 604 29.24 -20.37 26.15
N ALA A 605 30.39 -21.02 25.91
CA ALA A 605 31.37 -20.58 24.91
C ALA A 605 30.75 -20.52 23.50
N GLY A 606 31.19 -19.55 22.70
CA GLY A 606 30.66 -19.27 21.36
C GLY A 606 31.30 -18.01 20.82
N TYR A 607 32.51 -18.16 20.29
CA TYR A 607 33.32 -17.08 19.74
C TYR A 607 32.96 -16.83 18.27
N ILE A 608 33.22 -15.62 17.78
CA ILE A 608 33.14 -15.31 16.35
C ILE A 608 34.54 -14.90 15.89
N HIS A 609 35.15 -15.67 14.99
CA HIS A 609 36.51 -15.41 14.55
C HIS A 609 36.81 -15.89 13.13
N ASP A 610 37.91 -15.41 12.53
CA ASP A 610 38.32 -15.74 11.16
C ASP A 610 37.24 -15.38 10.13
N ILE A 611 36.85 -14.11 10.12
CA ILE A 611 35.77 -13.60 9.26
C ILE A 611 36.36 -12.72 8.16
N THR A 612 35.98 -12.97 6.92
CA THR A 612 36.34 -12.13 5.77
C THR A 612 35.09 -11.63 5.07
N VAL A 613 34.97 -10.30 4.91
CA VAL A 613 33.94 -9.66 4.09
C VAL A 613 34.63 -8.90 2.96
N LYS A 614 34.32 -9.20 1.70
CA LYS A 614 35.08 -8.69 0.57
C LYS A 614 34.22 -8.29 -0.62
N ASP A 615 34.48 -7.12 -1.19
CA ASP A 615 33.89 -6.68 -2.47
C ASP A 615 32.35 -6.67 -2.48
N CYS A 616 31.71 -6.42 -1.34
CA CYS A 616 30.26 -6.25 -1.25
C CYS A 616 29.84 -4.79 -1.52
N ILE A 617 28.66 -4.61 -2.12
CA ILE A 617 28.09 -3.30 -2.43
C ILE A 617 26.78 -3.11 -1.67
N PHE A 618 26.72 -2.05 -0.87
CA PHE A 618 25.53 -1.63 -0.14
C PHE A 618 24.78 -0.59 -0.98
N LEU A 619 23.59 -0.97 -1.45
CA LEU A 619 22.71 -0.14 -2.26
C LEU A 619 21.78 0.73 -1.41
N GLN A 620 21.47 0.29 -0.19
CA GLN A 620 20.58 1.04 0.67
C GLN A 620 20.81 0.73 2.14
N HIS A 621 20.60 1.77 2.96
CA HIS A 621 20.41 1.69 4.40
C HIS A 621 19.71 2.97 4.85
N LYS A 622 18.51 2.91 5.43
CA LYS A 622 17.67 4.10 5.65
C LYS A 622 17.75 4.76 7.02
N ARG A 623 18.39 4.15 8.05
CA ARG A 623 18.28 4.68 9.42
C ARG A 623 19.49 4.43 10.32
N GLY A 624 20.16 5.51 10.72
CA GLY A 624 21.22 5.51 11.75
C GLY A 624 20.97 6.52 12.87
N ASP A 625 19.72 6.83 13.20
CA ASP A 625 19.35 7.95 14.09
C ASP A 625 19.96 7.84 15.49
N SER A 626 20.74 8.83 15.92
CA SER A 626 21.26 8.95 17.30
C SER A 626 22.17 7.78 17.75
N ASP A 627 21.97 7.29 18.98
CA ASP A 627 22.67 6.17 19.63
C ASP A 627 22.30 4.80 19.07
N ASP A 628 21.42 4.76 18.07
CA ASP A 628 21.12 3.58 17.27
C ASP A 628 22.40 3.06 16.61
N LEU A 629 22.73 1.78 16.81
CA LEU A 629 23.98 1.16 16.35
C LEU A 629 23.83 0.43 15.01
N ARG A 630 22.73 0.65 14.28
CA ARG A 630 22.53 0.12 12.93
C ARG A 630 23.43 0.80 11.91
N ALA A 631 23.88 0.03 10.92
CA ALA A 631 24.68 0.49 9.81
C ALA A 631 24.59 -0.51 8.66
N ALA A 632 24.94 -0.05 7.45
CA ALA A 632 25.07 -0.92 6.29
C ALA A 632 26.09 -2.04 6.56
N PHE A 633 27.28 -1.72 7.06
CA PHE A 633 28.25 -2.70 7.57
C PHE A 633 28.48 -2.53 9.08
N ALA A 634 28.52 -3.65 9.80
CA ALA A 634 28.52 -3.64 11.24
C ALA A 634 29.41 -4.73 11.86
N ILE A 635 30.07 -4.39 12.98
CA ILE A 635 30.64 -5.36 13.92
C ILE A 635 30.13 -5.02 15.31
N GLY A 636 29.28 -5.86 15.85
CA GLY A 636 28.59 -5.61 17.11
C GLY A 636 28.82 -6.71 18.12
N GLN A 637 28.88 -6.38 19.39
CA GLN A 637 28.72 -7.39 20.44
C GLN A 637 27.88 -6.87 21.61
N GLY A 638 26.85 -7.64 21.92
CA GLY A 638 25.95 -7.45 23.06
C GLY A 638 24.76 -6.54 22.77
N SER A 639 23.97 -6.25 23.81
CA SER A 639 22.74 -5.46 23.71
C SER A 639 22.89 -4.07 24.28
N ASP A 640 22.18 -3.12 23.70
CA ASP A 640 21.93 -1.77 24.22
C ASP A 640 21.24 -1.72 25.61
N GLY A 641 21.02 -2.86 26.27
CA GLY A 641 20.39 -2.99 27.58
C GLY A 641 18.89 -3.35 27.52
N GLN A 642 18.30 -3.43 26.32
CA GLN A 642 16.84 -3.62 26.16
C GLN A 642 16.40 -5.10 26.04
N THR A 643 17.30 -5.98 25.62
CA THR A 643 16.99 -7.40 25.37
C THR A 643 17.45 -8.30 26.52
N ALA A 644 16.52 -9.05 27.12
CA ALA A 644 16.76 -9.91 28.28
C ALA A 644 17.77 -11.05 28.06
N LEU A 645 18.09 -11.39 26.82
CA LEU A 645 19.09 -12.42 26.48
C LEU A 645 20.52 -12.06 26.91
N TRP A 646 20.80 -10.77 27.09
CA TRP A 646 22.12 -10.24 27.46
C TRP A 646 22.04 -9.23 28.62
N SER A 647 20.92 -9.22 29.35
CA SER A 647 20.79 -8.50 30.61
C SER A 647 21.47 -9.29 31.75
N GLY A 648 22.12 -8.59 32.69
CA GLY A 648 22.88 -9.17 33.80
C GLY A 648 24.38 -9.40 33.53
N ASP A 649 25.07 -10.09 34.45
CA ASP A 649 26.53 -10.29 34.50
C ASP A 649 27.07 -11.35 33.51
N ASN A 650 26.46 -11.51 32.34
CA ASN A 650 26.77 -12.57 31.38
C ASN A 650 27.04 -12.04 29.95
N PRO A 651 28.09 -11.21 29.77
CA PRO A 651 28.42 -10.57 28.49
C PRO A 651 28.76 -11.60 27.39
N PRO A 652 28.64 -11.19 26.10
CA PRO A 652 29.10 -11.99 24.96
C PRO A 652 30.61 -12.27 25.02
N ARG A 653 31.02 -13.31 24.29
CA ARG A 653 32.41 -13.73 24.08
C ARG A 653 33.09 -12.89 23.00
N THR A 654 34.40 -13.10 22.88
CA THR A 654 35.27 -12.34 21.98
C THR A 654 34.85 -12.47 20.52
N ILE A 655 34.87 -11.33 19.83
CA ILE A 655 34.92 -11.26 18.37
C ILE A 655 36.35 -10.95 17.96
N SER A 656 36.97 -11.77 17.11
CA SER A 656 38.35 -11.55 16.66
C SER A 656 38.57 -11.81 15.18
N ASP A 657 39.70 -11.33 14.65
CA ASP A 657 40.22 -11.74 13.33
C ASP A 657 39.20 -11.47 12.20
N VAL A 658 38.64 -10.27 12.20
CA VAL A 658 37.69 -9.79 11.19
C VAL A 658 38.42 -8.92 10.18
N THR A 659 38.36 -9.31 8.91
CA THR A 659 38.88 -8.53 7.79
C THR A 659 37.73 -8.12 6.88
N ALA A 660 37.55 -6.82 6.66
CA ALA A 660 36.63 -6.30 5.66
C ALA A 660 37.40 -5.45 4.64
N THR A 661 37.23 -5.74 3.35
CA THR A 661 37.96 -5.06 2.27
C THR A 661 37.10 -4.83 1.03
N GLY A 662 37.33 -3.73 0.31
CA GLY A 662 36.66 -3.46 -0.97
C GLY A 662 35.16 -3.16 -0.87
N LEU A 663 34.66 -2.75 0.31
CA LEU A 663 33.24 -2.47 0.48
C LEU A 663 32.85 -1.15 -0.19
N THR A 664 31.80 -1.18 -1.01
CA THR A 664 31.25 0.03 -1.65
C THR A 664 29.90 0.37 -1.04
N PHE A 665 29.72 1.62 -0.62
CA PHE A 665 28.43 2.17 -0.22
C PHE A 665 27.97 3.09 -1.34
N ASP A 666 27.07 2.59 -2.18
CA ASP A 666 26.63 3.30 -3.36
C ASP A 666 25.40 4.13 -3.02
N ASN A 667 25.57 5.42 -2.76
CA ASN A 667 24.50 6.40 -2.57
C ASN A 667 23.40 5.93 -1.61
N ILE A 668 23.73 5.38 -0.44
CA ILE A 668 22.73 5.01 0.56
C ILE A 668 21.91 6.24 1.01
N ASP A 669 20.78 6.02 1.69
CA ASP A 669 19.93 7.09 2.20
C ASP A 669 20.71 8.13 3.02
N SER A 670 20.29 9.40 2.98
CA SER A 670 20.96 10.48 3.73
C SER A 670 20.84 10.31 5.24
N LYS A 671 19.84 9.54 5.72
CA LYS A 671 19.71 9.11 7.12
C LYS A 671 20.41 7.78 7.43
N GLY A 672 21.04 7.15 6.44
CA GLY A 672 21.75 5.90 6.59
C GLY A 672 23.14 6.05 7.18
N ARG A 673 23.68 5.01 7.80
CA ARG A 673 25.07 4.96 8.27
C ARG A 673 25.85 3.90 7.52
N HIS A 674 27.05 4.25 7.05
CA HIS A 674 27.94 3.34 6.32
C HIS A 674 28.45 2.22 7.22
N THR A 675 29.22 2.57 8.26
CA THR A 675 29.85 1.58 9.15
C THR A 675 29.60 1.91 10.62
N ALA A 676 29.27 0.89 11.41
CA ALA A 676 29.26 0.98 12.87
C ALA A 676 30.04 -0.17 13.51
N ILE A 677 30.78 0.13 14.58
CA ILE A 677 31.39 -0.88 15.45
C ILE A 677 30.96 -0.60 16.88
N TRP A 678 30.49 -1.62 17.59
CA TRP A 678 30.06 -1.41 18.95
C TRP A 678 30.29 -2.57 19.90
N GLN A 679 30.46 -2.19 21.16
CA GLN A 679 30.57 -3.08 22.29
C GLN A 679 29.62 -2.59 23.38
N TYR A 680 28.61 -3.40 23.70
CA TYR A 680 27.59 -3.09 24.68
C TYR A 680 27.37 -4.28 25.61
N GLY A 681 27.97 -4.22 26.80
CA GLY A 681 27.80 -5.23 27.84
C GLY A 681 27.73 -4.57 29.21
N ASN A 682 27.09 -5.25 30.16
CA ASN A 682 27.08 -4.87 31.58
C ASN A 682 28.44 -5.15 32.25
N SER A 683 29.36 -5.79 31.54
CA SER A 683 30.73 -6.09 31.93
C SER A 683 31.64 -5.98 30.69
N PRO A 684 32.96 -5.76 30.86
CA PRO A 684 33.88 -5.59 29.72
C PRO A 684 33.81 -6.76 28.74
N VAL A 685 33.67 -6.45 27.45
CA VAL A 685 33.71 -7.40 26.33
C VAL A 685 34.97 -7.17 25.49
N THR A 686 35.37 -8.15 24.67
CA THR A 686 36.64 -8.09 23.95
C THR A 686 36.43 -8.13 22.45
N MET A 687 37.09 -7.22 21.73
CA MET A 687 37.22 -7.26 20.28
C MET A 687 38.70 -7.07 19.91
N GLN A 688 39.22 -7.89 18.99
CA GLN A 688 40.64 -7.82 18.63
C GLN A 688 40.91 -8.15 17.16
N ASN A 689 41.99 -7.62 16.62
CA ASN A 689 42.47 -7.93 15.25
C ASN A 689 41.42 -7.61 14.18
N ILE A 690 40.95 -6.36 14.15
CA ILE A 690 39.98 -5.88 13.16
C ILE A 690 40.71 -5.11 12.07
N THR A 691 40.61 -5.56 10.82
CA THR A 691 41.23 -4.91 9.67
C THR A 691 40.16 -4.47 8.68
N LEU A 692 40.05 -3.16 8.45
CA LEU A 692 39.13 -2.56 7.50
C LEU A 692 39.94 -1.82 6.43
N SER A 693 39.70 -2.09 5.16
CA SER A 693 40.48 -1.52 4.05
C SER A 693 39.64 -1.24 2.82
N ASP A 694 40.03 -0.25 2.02
CA ASP A 694 39.48 -0.03 0.68
C ASP A 694 37.96 0.22 0.64
N PHE A 695 37.42 0.92 1.65
CA PHE A 695 35.99 1.29 1.64
C PHE A 695 35.76 2.50 0.72
N ARG A 696 34.78 2.38 -0.17
CA ARG A 696 34.41 3.43 -1.12
C ARG A 696 32.98 3.90 -0.85
N ILE A 697 32.84 5.15 -0.44
CA ILE A 697 31.56 5.80 -0.23
C ILE A 697 31.28 6.69 -1.44
N ILE A 698 30.19 6.41 -2.13
CA ILE A 698 29.64 7.26 -3.18
C ILE A 698 28.41 7.93 -2.56
N ASP A 699 28.42 9.25 -2.45
CA ASP A 699 27.36 10.00 -1.77
C ASP A 699 27.06 11.30 -2.51
N SER A 700 26.11 11.24 -3.43
CA SER A 700 25.57 12.41 -4.13
C SER A 700 24.45 13.11 -3.35
N LYS A 701 23.94 12.51 -2.27
CA LYS A 701 22.73 12.93 -1.56
C LYS A 701 23.01 13.73 -0.28
N GLY A 702 24.25 13.73 0.20
CA GLY A 702 24.64 14.45 1.41
C GLY A 702 24.27 13.66 2.66
N ASN A 703 24.97 12.54 2.88
CA ASN A 703 24.88 11.74 4.09
C ASN A 703 25.46 12.53 5.28
N ARG A 704 24.73 12.51 6.39
CA ARG A 704 25.07 13.30 7.59
C ARG A 704 25.95 12.56 8.62
N TYR A 705 26.23 11.28 8.40
CA TYR A 705 26.94 10.44 9.36
C TYR A 705 28.42 10.32 9.05
N PRO A 706 29.27 10.17 10.09
CA PRO A 706 30.66 9.79 9.86
C PRO A 706 30.73 8.48 9.07
N VAL A 707 31.82 8.33 8.32
CA VAL A 707 32.11 7.12 7.54
C VAL A 707 32.12 5.88 8.45
N MET A 708 32.60 6.04 9.67
CA MET A 708 32.59 5.00 10.70
C MET A 708 32.24 5.58 12.06
N TYR A 709 31.33 4.92 12.76
CA TYR A 709 30.95 5.24 14.14
C TYR A 709 31.35 4.10 15.08
N ILE A 710 32.06 4.40 16.17
CA ILE A 710 32.53 3.41 17.14
C ILE A 710 32.04 3.75 18.54
N LYS A 711 31.41 2.81 19.24
CA LYS A 711 30.91 3.00 20.62
C LYS A 711 31.18 1.78 21.49
N THR A 712 31.91 1.91 22.61
CA THR A 712 32.40 0.72 23.35
C THR A 712 32.00 0.59 24.82
N ASN A 713 31.17 1.46 25.38
CA ASN A 713 30.76 1.43 26.81
C ASN A 713 31.93 1.13 27.80
N GLY A 714 33.11 1.68 27.53
CA GLY A 714 34.33 1.45 28.33
C GLY A 714 35.16 0.19 27.98
N SER A 715 34.65 -0.68 27.11
CA SER A 715 35.38 -1.85 26.59
C SER A 715 36.48 -1.44 25.60
N ASN A 716 37.51 -2.27 25.48
CA ASN A 716 38.64 -2.04 24.59
C ASN A 716 38.48 -2.83 23.28
N ILE A 717 38.97 -2.22 22.20
CA ILE A 717 39.22 -2.87 20.90
C ILE A 717 40.73 -2.83 20.67
N SER A 718 41.37 -3.98 20.53
CA SER A 718 42.82 -4.08 20.32
C SER A 718 43.19 -4.40 18.87
N ASN A 719 44.31 -3.85 18.39
CA ASN A 719 44.83 -4.09 17.04
C ASN A 719 43.80 -3.82 15.93
N MET A 720 43.13 -2.66 15.99
CA MET A 720 42.25 -2.19 14.92
C MET A 720 43.05 -1.39 13.88
N LYS A 721 42.92 -1.77 12.62
CA LYS A 721 43.58 -1.14 11.46
C LYS A 721 42.53 -0.67 10.47
N VAL A 722 42.63 0.57 10.03
CA VAL A 722 41.77 1.16 9.00
C VAL A 722 42.66 1.78 7.93
N SER A 723 42.40 1.49 6.65
CA SER A 723 43.23 2.02 5.57
C SER A 723 42.46 2.27 4.27
N ASN A 724 42.89 3.27 3.51
CA ASN A 724 42.39 3.57 2.15
C ASN A 724 40.85 3.74 2.04
N PHE A 725 40.24 4.49 2.94
CA PHE A 725 38.82 4.86 2.82
C PHE A 725 38.66 6.09 1.93
N THR A 726 37.61 6.13 1.10
CA THR A 726 37.30 7.27 0.22
C THR A 726 35.83 7.67 0.28
N VAL A 727 35.56 8.97 0.22
CA VAL A 727 34.22 9.56 0.05
C VAL A 727 34.24 10.39 -1.22
N ASN A 728 33.43 10.01 -2.22
CA ASN A 728 33.41 10.65 -3.55
C ASN A 728 34.82 10.81 -4.15
N GLY A 729 35.67 9.79 -3.98
CA GLY A 729 37.06 9.78 -4.45
C GLY A 729 38.06 10.54 -3.56
N THR A 730 37.60 11.27 -2.55
CA THR A 730 38.46 11.97 -1.58
C THR A 730 38.84 11.03 -0.45
N LYS A 731 40.14 10.92 -0.13
CA LYS A 731 40.62 10.07 0.97
C LYS A 731 40.15 10.58 2.33
N VAL A 732 39.78 9.65 3.21
CA VAL A 732 39.53 9.91 4.63
C VAL A 732 40.88 9.93 5.35
N THR A 733 41.30 11.08 5.91
CA THR A 733 42.67 11.28 6.41
C THR A 733 42.78 11.61 7.89
N GLY A 734 41.70 11.57 8.69
CA GLY A 734 41.79 11.98 10.08
C GLY A 734 40.62 11.60 10.99
N SER A 735 40.73 12.09 12.23
CA SER A 735 39.77 11.95 13.34
C SER A 735 39.16 13.31 13.77
N SER A 736 39.19 14.32 12.88
CA SER A 736 38.43 15.60 12.80
C SER A 736 37.51 15.92 11.58
N GLY A 737 36.17 16.13 11.63
CA GLY A 737 35.38 16.74 10.50
C GLY A 737 34.08 16.03 10.01
N ASP A 738 33.57 16.31 8.80
CA ASP A 738 32.39 15.63 8.22
C ASP A 738 32.74 14.30 7.52
N ILE A 739 34.04 14.07 7.26
CA ILE A 739 34.61 12.86 6.62
C ILE A 739 35.44 12.12 7.67
N MET A 740 34.78 11.32 8.51
CA MET A 740 35.32 10.97 9.83
C MET A 740 35.16 9.53 10.30
N ILE A 741 36.08 9.12 11.18
CA ILE A 741 35.91 8.00 12.12
C ILE A 741 35.63 8.58 13.50
N ASP A 742 34.40 8.45 13.99
CA ASP A 742 34.02 8.83 15.35
C ASP A 742 34.30 7.66 16.31
N LYS A 743 35.11 7.91 17.36
CA LYS A 743 35.56 6.88 18.28
C LYS A 743 35.82 7.42 19.68
N PRO A 744 35.67 6.59 20.74
CA PRO A 744 36.09 6.94 22.08
C PRO A 744 37.63 6.85 22.24
N ALA A 745 38.15 7.52 23.27
CA ALA A 745 39.60 7.63 23.51
C ALA A 745 40.29 6.29 23.83
N ASN A 746 39.56 5.34 24.43
CA ASN A 746 40.03 4.01 24.80
C ASN A 746 40.16 3.03 23.61
N VAL A 747 39.77 3.44 22.40
CA VAL A 747 39.93 2.62 21.18
C VAL A 747 41.19 3.06 20.44
N GLY A 748 42.19 2.18 20.42
CA GLY A 748 43.43 2.37 19.67
C GLY A 748 43.27 1.92 18.23
N ILE A 749 43.33 2.86 17.28
CA ILE A 749 43.20 2.61 15.84
C ILE A 749 44.45 3.09 15.13
N THR A 750 44.97 2.26 14.24
CA THR A 750 45.99 2.68 13.26
C THR A 750 45.27 3.06 11.96
N ILE A 751 45.34 4.33 11.57
CA ILE A 751 44.77 4.85 10.32
C ILE A 751 45.93 5.03 9.33
N GLN A 752 45.86 4.38 8.16
CA GLN A 752 46.92 4.36 7.13
C GLN A 752 46.46 4.85 5.76
#